data_AF-A0A416ESV6-F1
#
_entry.id   AF-A0A416ESV6-F1
#
_cell.length_a   1.000
_cell.length_b   1.000
_cell.length_c   1.000
_cell.angle_alpha   90.00
_cell.angle_beta   90.00
_cell.angle_gamma   90.00
#
_symmetry.space_group_name_H-M   'P 1'
#
loop_
_entity.id
_entity.type
_entity.pdbx_description
1 polymer ?
#
loop_
_entity_poly.entity_id
_entity_poly.type
_entity_poly.pdbx_seq_one_letter_code
_entity_poly.pdbx_strand_id
1 'polypeptide(L)'
;MSPLTLTLRKVLYWRKYLPGYERAAPYCKAKEAAMGELVKISDITAGLGISSRTLRYYEETGLIQSVRPQFEAYRYYDEENVERIREICVLRKMQIPIRDVIRIFESRDMSVVVETFVKSLDDIEFKISSLTELKSITNEFLQTMLQMGVRHISALPLIYERIGREFADEGDGGTVTYAQLEQLSAEISAPCDPEIIVLPFMRVWSSVRRDSGRSDPEGFLEWLESCGLLSGFPERHTQFEYQTADGEPVMIRRQEDGAGIPGPFTETVLEGGMFAVGSVYADEDMEAYYLRLLKCMDENPYYEPDYLHNGGMRCPVLAESVMSADRQRDRINLFLPVKKRLPDASLYGPCRVLEGITAAEVLESVKAVWQKDIRMDGLKPIMQPYYRVNEQGEAEYIPYIGARRLSTETEVRLPFCVDVEFRMDSTSAQYAWGADEGSLRIYHGGQMYGINMENSAPGSSQEAILFQQPVFGDEYMIPKRGKIEPDRYNRLTWIVGEQMLAVIINDEVRYCGTDFPYMKTDFREIPAATVVIGGNGQGKICLKSICVSQLRQSVKRLMNGDFRISIRRSNNVLDNIHPLITMHYGENYWFNGCARYVMEAKGEPDYDYDFFAGLTGDNFVQVYPYRQFRGNGRTGYLLTDGNKGAIEEIFHACGYGATCVTGEELKKNSDVYVQTLMAYIDSGVPVIWGKNDYPEWSVIVGYEEHGNVLLYLTEEKQEPERVSLKEAAGGCAVSNSLPPRNVWIFVGEKYQKTDLARICRKAVQNLADLLITETDEYCFGHKAFLTWADDVEKGRYAGLKPEEFDDWAMHKSYVCNLSTNASCCHTFLERTRKLNPDMEFLKAVGEQYGAMGVLWGELEKLGGGFNISLETLQDKDKSAAIAAKLREFAACEKTAAEILSEAFTP
;
A
#
# COMPACT_ATOMS: atom_id res chain seq x y z
N MET A 1 12.72 27.75 -41.81
CA MET A 1 11.53 28.38 -41.16
C MET A 1 11.62 28.03 -39.68
N SER A 2 11.45 28.97 -38.75
CA SER A 2 11.69 28.70 -37.33
C SER A 2 10.65 27.72 -36.76
N PRO A 3 11.02 26.85 -35.79
CA PRO A 3 10.11 25.89 -35.17
C PRO A 3 8.85 26.55 -34.57
N LEU A 4 9.00 27.75 -33.99
CA LEU A 4 7.88 28.56 -33.48
C LEU A 4 6.82 28.91 -34.54
N THR A 5 7.22 29.04 -35.80
CA THR A 5 6.28 29.42 -36.89
C THR A 5 5.42 28.24 -37.34
N LEU A 6 5.89 27.00 -37.14
CA LEU A 6 5.17 25.78 -37.48
C LEU A 6 4.13 25.43 -36.40
N THR A 7 4.48 25.60 -35.13
CA THR A 7 3.59 25.36 -33.98
C THR A 7 2.41 26.33 -33.98
N LEU A 8 2.65 27.63 -34.22
CA LEU A 8 1.58 28.64 -34.35
C LEU A 8 0.63 28.38 -35.53
N ARG A 9 1.15 27.89 -36.67
CA ARG A 9 0.32 27.51 -37.83
C ARG A 9 -0.54 26.28 -37.58
N LYS A 10 -0.02 25.26 -36.87
CA LYS A 10 -0.77 24.05 -36.50
C LYS A 10 -1.89 24.36 -35.49
N VAL A 11 -1.63 25.21 -34.49
CA VAL A 11 -2.65 25.66 -33.52
C VAL A 11 -3.75 26.49 -34.20
N LEU A 12 -3.38 27.39 -35.14
CA LEU A 12 -4.34 28.17 -35.94
C LEU A 12 -5.15 27.31 -36.92
N TYR A 13 -4.58 26.22 -37.43
CA TYR A 13 -5.24 25.31 -38.37
C TYR A 13 -6.41 24.57 -37.72
N TRP A 14 -6.26 24.10 -36.47
CA TRP A 14 -7.33 23.39 -35.74
C TRP A 14 -8.43 24.31 -35.20
N ARG A 15 -8.13 25.58 -34.91
CA ARG A 15 -9.14 26.60 -34.55
C ARG A 15 -10.19 26.85 -35.65
N LYS A 16 -9.86 26.50 -36.90
CA LYS A 16 -10.74 26.68 -38.08
C LYS A 16 -11.79 25.55 -38.23
N TYR A 17 -11.66 24.44 -37.51
CA TYR A 17 -12.52 23.25 -37.65
C TYR A 17 -13.50 23.03 -36.47
N LEU A 18 -13.66 23.99 -35.57
CA LEU A 18 -14.67 23.99 -34.51
C LEU A 18 -15.80 24.98 -34.87
N PRO A 19 -16.88 24.57 -35.56
CA PRO A 19 -18.04 25.42 -35.74
C PRO A 19 -18.94 25.36 -34.48
N GLY A 20 -19.14 26.54 -33.87
CA GLY A 20 -20.35 26.90 -33.13
C GLY A 20 -20.79 25.99 -31.98
N TYR A 21 -20.23 26.21 -30.78
CA TYR A 21 -20.95 25.96 -29.54
C TYR A 21 -20.91 27.26 -28.71
N GLU A 22 -21.91 28.12 -28.91
CA GLU A 22 -22.13 29.32 -28.09
C GLU A 22 -23.03 28.99 -26.90
N ARG A 23 -22.56 29.40 -25.70
CA ARG A 23 -23.20 29.44 -24.36
C ARG A 23 -23.23 28.09 -23.59
N ALA A 24 -22.87 28.05 -22.30
CA ALA A 24 -23.20 29.05 -21.27
C ALA A 24 -22.04 29.45 -20.35
N ALA A 25 -22.01 30.75 -20.01
CA ALA A 25 -21.25 31.31 -18.89
C ALA A 25 -22.13 31.34 -17.61
N PRO A 26 -21.60 31.78 -16.46
CA PRO A 26 -21.46 31.02 -15.22
C PRO A 26 -22.74 30.99 -14.37
N TYR A 27 -23.08 29.84 -13.78
CA TYR A 27 -24.13 29.73 -12.78
C TYR A 27 -23.55 29.66 -11.36
N CYS A 28 -23.31 30.84 -10.76
CA CYS A 28 -23.50 30.99 -9.32
C CYS A 28 -25.00 31.21 -9.06
N LYS A 29 -25.70 30.18 -8.58
CA LYS A 29 -26.92 30.36 -7.78
C LYS A 29 -26.93 29.36 -6.63
N ALA A 30 -26.71 29.86 -5.43
CA ALA A 30 -27.19 29.23 -4.22
C ALA A 30 -28.73 29.33 -4.20
N LYS A 31 -29.43 28.18 -4.18
CA LYS A 31 -30.64 27.90 -3.37
C LYS A 31 -31.26 26.54 -3.69
N GLU A 32 -31.32 25.70 -2.65
CA GLU A 32 -32.40 24.78 -2.25
C GLU A 32 -33.03 23.81 -3.27
N ALA A 33 -32.78 22.52 -2.99
CA ALA A 33 -33.67 21.36 -3.17
C ALA A 33 -34.12 20.95 -4.59
N ALA A 34 -33.36 20.03 -5.19
CA ALA A 34 -33.88 18.90 -5.94
C ALA A 34 -32.92 17.71 -5.77
N MET A 35 -33.42 16.54 -5.36
CA MET A 35 -32.66 15.28 -5.32
C MET A 35 -32.26 14.89 -6.75
N GLY A 36 -31.07 15.29 -7.19
CA GLY A 36 -30.40 14.71 -8.36
C GLY A 36 -29.83 13.33 -8.00
N GLU A 37 -29.90 12.38 -8.93
CA GLU A 37 -29.39 11.02 -8.74
C GLU A 37 -27.89 11.05 -8.40
N LEU A 38 -27.59 10.73 -7.14
CA LEU A 38 -26.24 10.55 -6.64
C LEU A 38 -25.77 9.14 -7.00
N VAL A 39 -24.65 9.03 -7.71
CA VAL A 39 -24.08 7.74 -8.14
C VAL A 39 -23.03 7.29 -7.14
N LYS A 40 -23.14 6.05 -6.66
CA LYS A 40 -22.23 5.50 -5.66
C LYS A 40 -20.85 5.24 -6.27
N ILE A 41 -19.79 5.46 -5.49
CA ILE A 41 -18.40 5.21 -5.92
C ILE A 41 -18.20 3.79 -6.50
N SER A 42 -18.86 2.78 -5.95
CA SER A 42 -18.81 1.39 -6.44
C SER A 42 -19.27 1.27 -7.89
N ASP A 43 -20.34 1.97 -8.24
CA ASP A 43 -21.02 1.85 -9.51
C ASP A 43 -20.20 2.54 -10.62
N ILE A 44 -19.54 3.64 -10.26
CA ILE A 44 -18.58 4.34 -11.15
C ILE A 44 -17.32 3.49 -11.36
N THR A 45 -16.76 2.89 -10.31
CA THR A 45 -15.57 2.04 -10.43
C THR A 45 -15.82 0.81 -11.29
N ALA A 46 -17.00 0.19 -11.16
CA ALA A 46 -17.42 -0.94 -11.97
C ALA A 46 -17.70 -0.53 -13.43
N GLY A 47 -18.37 0.60 -13.65
CA GLY A 47 -18.74 1.07 -14.99
C GLY A 47 -17.58 1.59 -15.84
N LEU A 48 -16.52 2.12 -15.23
CA LEU A 48 -15.40 2.76 -15.94
C LEU A 48 -14.08 1.98 -15.86
N GLY A 49 -14.02 0.88 -15.09
CA GLY A 49 -12.83 0.04 -14.96
C GLY A 49 -11.66 0.76 -14.28
N ILE A 50 -11.96 1.63 -13.32
CA ILE A 50 -10.97 2.38 -12.53
C ILE A 50 -11.05 1.98 -11.07
N SER A 51 -9.92 1.95 -10.39
CA SER A 51 -9.90 1.57 -8.98
C SER A 51 -10.50 2.67 -8.10
N SER A 52 -11.11 2.28 -6.97
CA SER A 52 -11.57 3.25 -5.96
C SER A 52 -10.42 4.08 -5.38
N ARG A 53 -9.18 3.55 -5.40
CA ARG A 53 -7.95 4.29 -5.06
C ARG A 53 -7.67 5.40 -6.07
N THR A 54 -7.90 5.14 -7.35
CA THR A 54 -7.73 6.12 -8.43
C THR A 54 -8.73 7.27 -8.28
N LEU A 55 -10.00 6.99 -7.95
CA LEU A 55 -10.99 8.03 -7.67
C LEU A 55 -10.67 8.84 -6.40
N ARG A 56 -10.16 8.19 -5.35
CA ARG A 56 -9.67 8.90 -4.16
C ARG A 56 -8.48 9.80 -4.48
N TYR A 57 -7.57 9.34 -5.32
CA TYR A 57 -6.45 10.15 -5.79
C TYR A 57 -6.92 11.34 -6.63
N TYR A 58 -7.94 11.17 -7.48
CA TYR A 58 -8.55 12.30 -8.22
C TYR A 58 -9.24 13.29 -7.27
N GLU A 59 -9.84 12.80 -6.19
CA GLU A 59 -10.41 13.67 -5.15
C GLU A 59 -9.33 14.40 -4.34
N GLU A 60 -8.24 13.73 -3.96
CA GLU A 60 -7.09 14.30 -3.24
C GLU A 60 -6.35 15.35 -4.07
N THR A 61 -6.29 15.15 -5.39
CA THR A 61 -5.70 16.11 -6.35
C THR A 61 -6.67 17.23 -6.75
N GLY A 62 -7.90 17.23 -6.24
CA GLY A 62 -8.90 18.27 -6.52
C GLY A 62 -9.56 18.17 -7.90
N LEU A 63 -9.33 17.10 -8.65
CA LEU A 63 -9.92 16.85 -9.97
C LEU A 63 -11.42 16.57 -9.89
N ILE A 64 -11.89 15.94 -8.82
CA ILE A 64 -13.29 15.57 -8.58
C ILE A 64 -13.66 15.78 -7.11
N GLN A 65 -14.94 15.88 -6.80
CA GLN A 65 -15.46 16.01 -5.44
C GLN A 65 -16.53 14.95 -5.18
N SER A 66 -16.60 14.44 -3.95
CA SER A 66 -17.67 13.55 -3.53
C SER A 66 -18.59 14.18 -2.47
N VAL A 67 -19.83 13.71 -2.45
CA VAL A 67 -20.84 14.02 -1.43
C VAL A 67 -21.02 12.80 -0.53
N ARG A 68 -21.18 13.03 0.78
CA ARG A 68 -21.54 11.99 1.75
C ARG A 68 -22.92 12.27 2.35
N PRO A 69 -23.99 11.59 1.88
CA PRO A 69 -25.32 11.73 2.47
C PRO A 69 -25.35 11.27 3.93
N GLN A 70 -26.17 11.91 4.78
CA GLN A 70 -26.22 11.64 6.22
C GLN A 70 -26.59 10.19 6.61
N PHE A 71 -27.12 9.41 5.67
CA PHE A 71 -27.59 8.04 5.89
C PHE A 71 -26.60 6.95 5.44
N GLU A 72 -25.44 7.31 4.87
CA GLU A 72 -24.49 6.31 4.35
C GLU A 72 -23.03 6.78 4.38
N ALA A 73 -22.11 5.87 4.74
CA ALA A 73 -20.67 6.16 4.86
C ALA A 73 -19.92 6.17 3.52
N TYR A 74 -20.59 5.87 2.41
CA TYR A 74 -19.99 5.80 1.08
C TYR A 74 -19.94 7.17 0.40
N ARG A 75 -18.96 7.32 -0.48
CA ARG A 75 -18.82 8.48 -1.36
C ARG A 75 -19.82 8.34 -2.50
N TYR A 76 -20.55 9.42 -2.74
CA TYR A 76 -21.43 9.59 -3.88
C TYR A 76 -20.91 10.73 -4.75
N TYR A 77 -21.15 10.63 -6.05
CA TYR A 77 -20.80 11.67 -7.00
C TYR A 77 -22.09 12.13 -7.68
N ASP A 78 -22.22 13.44 -7.86
CA ASP A 78 -23.26 13.99 -8.70
C ASP A 78 -22.92 13.78 -10.19
N GLU A 79 -23.88 14.10 -11.04
CA GLU A 79 -23.76 13.93 -12.50
C GLU A 79 -22.54 14.66 -13.09
N GLU A 80 -22.24 15.87 -12.60
CA GLU A 80 -21.09 16.67 -13.03
C GLU A 80 -19.76 15.97 -12.73
N ASN A 81 -19.60 15.42 -11.53
CA ASN A 81 -18.40 14.66 -11.19
C ASN A 81 -18.31 13.33 -11.94
N VAL A 82 -19.42 12.66 -12.22
CA VAL A 82 -19.42 11.44 -13.04
C VAL A 82 -18.92 11.71 -14.46
N GLU A 83 -19.35 12.80 -15.09
CA GLU A 83 -18.86 13.20 -16.41
C GLU A 83 -17.36 13.52 -16.37
N ARG A 84 -16.93 14.29 -15.37
CA ARG A 84 -15.51 14.63 -15.20
C ARG A 84 -14.62 13.41 -15.02
N ILE A 85 -15.08 12.40 -14.28
CA ILE A 85 -14.37 11.12 -14.15
C ILE A 85 -14.21 10.43 -15.50
N ARG A 86 -15.25 10.42 -16.36
CA ARG A 86 -15.18 9.82 -17.70
C ARG A 86 -14.13 10.51 -18.57
N GLU A 87 -14.10 11.84 -18.55
CA GLU A 87 -13.12 12.64 -19.29
C GLU A 87 -11.68 12.33 -18.84
N ILE A 88 -11.43 12.27 -17.53
CA ILE A 88 -10.13 11.89 -16.97
C ILE A 88 -9.71 10.49 -17.44
N CYS A 89 -10.64 9.53 -17.44
CA CYS A 89 -10.36 8.16 -17.90
C CYS A 89 -9.94 8.12 -19.38
N VAL A 90 -10.61 8.91 -20.21
CA VAL A 90 -10.31 9.02 -21.64
C VAL A 90 -8.90 9.57 -21.87
N LEU A 91 -8.52 10.65 -21.16
CA LEU A 91 -7.18 11.23 -21.23
C LEU A 91 -6.10 10.24 -20.78
N ARG A 92 -6.35 9.50 -19.68
CA ARG A 92 -5.42 8.49 -19.16
C ARG A 92 -5.24 7.31 -20.12
N LYS A 93 -6.29 6.90 -20.83
CA LYS A 93 -6.20 5.85 -21.87
C LYS A 93 -5.38 6.30 -23.08
N MET A 94 -5.28 7.60 -23.33
CA MET A 94 -4.41 8.19 -24.36
C MET A 94 -2.97 8.42 -23.85
N GLN A 95 -2.57 7.77 -22.75
CA GLN A 95 -1.26 7.87 -22.11
C GLN A 95 -0.89 9.28 -21.63
N ILE A 96 -1.87 10.19 -21.50
CA ILE A 96 -1.62 11.52 -20.95
C ILE A 96 -1.29 11.39 -19.45
N PRO A 97 -0.15 11.91 -18.97
CA PRO A 97 0.21 11.89 -17.56
C PRO A 97 -0.85 12.57 -16.70
N ILE A 98 -1.11 12.04 -15.50
CA ILE A 98 -2.16 12.59 -14.63
C ILE A 98 -1.88 14.06 -14.22
N ARG A 99 -0.61 14.45 -14.14
CA ARG A 99 -0.20 15.86 -13.95
C ARG A 99 -0.73 16.77 -15.05
N ASP A 100 -0.67 16.32 -16.30
CA ASP A 100 -1.11 17.12 -17.43
C ASP A 100 -2.64 17.14 -17.52
N VAL A 101 -3.31 16.07 -17.07
CA VAL A 101 -4.76 16.06 -16.84
C VAL A 101 -5.17 17.09 -15.78
N ILE A 102 -4.43 17.22 -14.67
CA ILE A 102 -4.65 18.27 -13.67
C ILE A 102 -4.53 19.66 -14.30
N ARG A 103 -3.44 19.92 -15.05
CA ARG A 103 -3.22 21.19 -15.76
C ARG A 103 -4.34 21.50 -16.77
N ILE A 104 -4.86 20.48 -17.46
CA ILE A 104 -6.00 20.59 -18.38
C ILE A 104 -7.27 21.07 -17.65
N PHE A 105 -7.57 20.48 -16.49
CA PHE A 105 -8.78 20.77 -15.72
C PHE A 105 -8.68 22.05 -14.85
N GLU A 106 -7.48 22.54 -14.58
CA GLU A 106 -7.23 23.83 -13.92
C GLU A 106 -7.23 25.02 -14.89
N SER A 107 -6.96 24.76 -16.18
CA SER A 107 -6.97 25.78 -17.24
C SER A 107 -8.39 26.08 -17.71
N ARG A 108 -8.70 27.37 -17.95
CA ARG A 108 -9.95 27.81 -18.60
C ARG A 108 -9.83 27.91 -20.12
N ASP A 109 -8.68 27.55 -20.69
CA ASP A 109 -8.37 27.71 -22.11
C ASP A 109 -8.03 26.35 -22.76
N MET A 110 -8.73 26.04 -23.85
CA MET A 110 -8.51 24.86 -24.71
C MET A 110 -7.10 24.81 -25.32
N SER A 111 -6.35 25.92 -25.32
CA SER A 111 -4.96 25.97 -25.76
C SER A 111 -4.06 24.98 -25.02
N VAL A 112 -4.27 24.80 -23.71
CA VAL A 112 -3.48 23.88 -22.86
C VAL A 112 -3.73 22.42 -23.23
N VAL A 113 -4.99 22.08 -23.51
CA VAL A 113 -5.38 20.74 -23.98
C VAL A 113 -4.68 20.42 -25.30
N VAL A 114 -4.79 21.34 -26.27
CA VAL A 114 -4.17 21.19 -27.59
C VAL A 114 -2.65 21.07 -27.47
N GLU A 115 -2.00 21.86 -26.61
CA GLU A 115 -0.56 21.77 -26.36
C GLU A 115 -0.15 20.38 -25.83
N THR A 116 -0.88 19.84 -24.84
CA THR A 116 -0.62 18.51 -24.28
C THR A 116 -0.79 17.41 -25.33
N PHE A 117 -1.83 17.47 -26.16
CA PHE A 117 -2.05 16.49 -27.22
C PHE A 117 -1.01 16.60 -28.34
N VAL A 118 -0.62 17.81 -28.74
CA VAL A 118 0.45 18.01 -29.72
C VAL A 118 1.76 17.42 -29.21
N LYS A 119 2.13 17.70 -27.95
CA LYS A 119 3.31 17.11 -27.32
C LYS A 119 3.27 15.58 -27.33
N SER A 120 2.14 14.99 -26.95
CA SER A 120 1.98 13.53 -26.96
C SER A 120 2.10 12.93 -28.37
N LEU A 121 1.59 13.62 -29.40
CA LEU A 121 1.73 13.18 -30.79
C LEU A 121 3.18 13.27 -31.25
N ASP A 122 3.86 14.37 -30.92
CA ASP A 122 5.28 14.56 -31.26
C ASP A 122 6.14 13.48 -30.58
N ASP A 123 5.88 13.13 -29.31
CA ASP A 123 6.57 12.05 -28.57
C ASP A 123 6.33 10.67 -29.20
N ILE A 124 5.11 10.39 -29.68
CA ILE A 124 4.78 9.13 -30.37
C ILE A 124 5.46 9.07 -31.74
N GLU A 125 5.41 10.16 -32.49
CA GLU A 125 6.03 10.25 -33.82
C GLU A 125 7.55 10.10 -33.73
N PHE A 126 8.17 10.69 -32.70
CA PHE A 126 9.59 10.50 -32.37
C PHE A 126 9.92 9.02 -32.11
N LYS A 127 9.17 8.34 -31.23
CA LYS A 127 9.38 6.90 -30.96
C LYS A 127 9.21 6.02 -32.20
N ILE A 128 8.21 6.32 -33.05
CA ILE A 128 8.01 5.60 -34.31
C ILE A 128 9.22 5.79 -35.22
N SER A 129 9.77 7.00 -35.31
CA SER A 129 10.97 7.28 -36.10
C SER A 129 12.15 6.45 -35.62
N SER A 130 12.49 6.52 -34.32
CA SER A 130 13.63 5.77 -33.75
C SER A 130 13.44 4.25 -33.90
N LEU A 131 12.24 3.71 -33.68
CA LEU A 131 11.94 2.28 -33.88
C LEU A 131 12.07 1.85 -35.35
N THR A 132 11.68 2.73 -36.29
CA THR A 132 11.79 2.45 -37.72
C THR A 132 13.25 2.43 -38.15
N GLU A 133 14.06 3.34 -37.62
CA GLU A 133 15.50 3.41 -37.85
C GLU A 133 16.21 2.17 -37.28
N LEU A 134 15.94 1.79 -36.02
CA LEU A 134 16.50 0.59 -35.42
C LEU A 134 16.12 -0.69 -36.21
N LYS A 135 14.87 -0.77 -36.68
CA LYS A 135 14.41 -1.88 -37.54
C LYS A 135 15.20 -1.93 -38.85
N SER A 136 15.46 -0.79 -39.46
CA SER A 136 16.27 -0.69 -40.69
C SER A 136 17.68 -1.21 -40.46
N ILE A 137 18.34 -0.72 -39.41
CA ILE A 137 19.70 -1.13 -39.03
C ILE A 137 19.76 -2.63 -38.73
N THR A 138 18.81 -3.15 -37.95
CA THR A 138 18.75 -4.58 -37.60
C THR A 138 18.56 -5.46 -38.84
N ASN A 139 17.70 -5.04 -39.77
CA ASN A 139 17.44 -5.80 -40.99
C ASN A 139 18.67 -5.80 -41.91
N GLU A 140 19.35 -4.67 -42.04
CA GLU A 140 20.59 -4.57 -42.79
C GLU A 140 21.70 -5.44 -42.19
N PHE A 141 21.86 -5.39 -40.87
CA PHE A 141 22.82 -6.22 -40.15
C PHE A 141 22.56 -7.72 -40.39
N LEU A 142 21.29 -8.14 -40.35
CA LEU A 142 20.88 -9.51 -40.68
C LEU A 142 21.19 -9.89 -42.14
N GLN A 143 20.94 -9.01 -43.11
CA GLN A 143 21.25 -9.28 -44.52
C GLN A 143 22.75 -9.45 -44.73
N THR A 144 23.57 -8.59 -44.13
CA THR A 144 25.04 -8.68 -44.21
C THR A 144 25.56 -9.97 -43.57
N MET A 145 25.01 -10.36 -42.41
CA MET A 145 25.32 -11.64 -41.77
C MET A 145 25.03 -12.84 -42.69
N LEU A 146 23.87 -12.83 -43.35
CA LEU A 146 23.44 -13.89 -44.28
C LEU A 146 24.33 -13.94 -45.53
N GLN A 147 24.65 -12.79 -46.14
CA GLN A 147 25.51 -12.72 -47.32
C GLN A 147 26.93 -13.22 -47.04
N MET A 148 27.47 -12.93 -45.85
CA MET A 148 28.82 -13.35 -45.47
C MET A 148 28.90 -14.79 -44.98
N GLY A 149 27.77 -15.50 -44.86
CA GLY A 149 27.74 -16.89 -44.40
C GLY A 149 28.32 -17.06 -42.99
N VAL A 150 28.12 -16.06 -42.13
CA VAL A 150 28.66 -16.03 -40.76
C VAL A 150 27.96 -17.09 -39.92
N ARG A 151 28.73 -18.05 -39.39
CA ARG A 151 28.21 -19.18 -38.58
C ARG A 151 28.53 -19.09 -37.09
N HIS A 152 29.31 -18.10 -36.67
CA HIS A 152 29.73 -17.92 -35.28
C HIS A 152 29.64 -16.46 -34.82
N ILE A 153 29.23 -16.27 -33.57
CA ILE A 153 28.96 -14.96 -32.94
C ILE A 153 30.18 -14.03 -32.83
N SER A 154 31.39 -14.60 -32.84
CA SER A 154 32.66 -13.86 -32.75
C SER A 154 32.97 -12.99 -33.98
N ALA A 155 32.22 -13.13 -35.07
CA ALA A 155 32.38 -12.32 -36.28
C ALA A 155 31.53 -11.02 -36.27
N LEU A 156 30.67 -10.80 -35.27
CA LEU A 156 29.81 -9.62 -35.17
C LEU A 156 30.57 -8.28 -35.20
N PRO A 157 31.71 -8.11 -34.49
CA PRO A 157 32.47 -6.85 -34.56
C PRO A 157 33.04 -6.57 -35.96
N LEU A 158 33.39 -7.61 -36.73
CA LEU A 158 33.93 -7.48 -38.09
C LEU A 158 32.85 -7.08 -39.10
N ILE A 159 31.61 -7.53 -38.89
CA ILE A 159 30.44 -7.13 -39.69
C ILE A 159 30.10 -5.67 -39.40
N TYR A 160 30.15 -5.28 -38.13
CA TYR A 160 29.97 -3.91 -37.69
C TYR A 160 30.99 -2.94 -38.31
N GLU A 161 32.28 -3.26 -38.21
CA GLU A 161 33.34 -2.47 -38.84
C GLU A 161 33.20 -2.37 -40.36
N ARG A 162 32.67 -3.41 -41.01
CA ARG A 162 32.48 -3.44 -42.45
C ARG A 162 31.28 -2.61 -42.90
N ILE A 163 30.14 -2.72 -42.21
CA ILE A 163 28.97 -1.85 -42.42
C ILE A 163 29.42 -0.40 -42.22
N GLY A 164 30.14 -0.10 -41.14
CA GLY A 164 30.71 1.24 -40.91
C GLY A 164 31.67 1.75 -42.00
N ARG A 165 32.33 0.86 -42.76
CA ARG A 165 33.20 1.21 -43.90
C ARG A 165 32.44 1.34 -45.22
N GLU A 166 31.48 0.47 -45.51
CA GLU A 166 30.67 0.53 -46.75
C GLU A 166 29.79 1.79 -46.78
N PHE A 167 29.34 2.29 -45.62
CA PHE A 167 28.64 3.58 -45.48
C PHE A 167 29.54 4.83 -45.53
N ALA A 168 30.86 4.69 -45.53
CA ALA A 168 31.79 5.82 -45.65
C ALA A 168 32.10 6.20 -47.12
N ASP A 169 31.90 5.26 -48.06
CA ASP A 169 32.20 5.44 -49.49
C ASP A 169 30.99 5.94 -50.32
N GLU A 170 29.75 5.85 -49.80
CA GLU A 170 28.56 6.45 -50.42
C GLU A 170 28.20 7.78 -49.75
N GLY A 171 28.66 8.88 -50.36
CA GLY A 171 28.39 10.23 -49.87
C GLY A 171 26.90 10.54 -49.73
N ASP A 172 26.52 10.97 -48.53
CA ASP A 172 25.25 11.59 -48.09
C ASP A 172 24.26 10.74 -47.25
N GLY A 173 24.69 9.61 -46.66
CA GLY A 173 23.92 8.88 -45.63
C GLY A 173 24.79 8.55 -44.42
N GLY A 174 24.47 9.11 -43.25
CA GLY A 174 25.32 9.06 -42.05
C GLY A 174 25.79 7.65 -41.65
N THR A 175 27.07 7.54 -41.34
CA THR A 175 27.68 6.35 -40.74
C THR A 175 26.91 5.93 -39.49
N VAL A 176 26.32 4.72 -39.49
CA VAL A 176 25.78 4.10 -38.27
C VAL A 176 26.95 3.86 -37.30
N THR A 177 27.16 4.81 -36.39
CA THR A 177 28.23 4.73 -35.37
C THR A 177 27.72 4.05 -34.10
N TYR A 178 28.64 3.53 -33.28
CA TYR A 178 28.27 2.88 -32.00
C TYR A 178 27.44 3.84 -31.13
N ALA A 179 27.84 5.12 -31.13
CA ALA A 179 27.11 6.20 -30.46
C ALA A 179 25.68 6.42 -31.00
N GLN A 180 25.41 6.21 -32.29
CA GLN A 180 24.06 6.36 -32.85
C GLN A 180 23.15 5.18 -32.47
N LEU A 181 23.67 3.95 -32.47
CA LEU A 181 22.94 2.78 -31.98
C LEU A 181 22.68 2.86 -30.47
N GLU A 182 23.65 3.36 -29.71
CA GLU A 182 23.51 3.64 -28.28
C GLU A 182 22.46 4.72 -28.03
N GLN A 183 22.46 5.81 -28.81
CA GLN A 183 21.46 6.87 -28.74
C GLN A 183 20.06 6.35 -29.09
N LEU A 184 19.90 5.63 -30.19
CA LEU A 184 18.63 5.03 -30.61
C LEU A 184 18.12 4.01 -29.57
N SER A 185 19.02 3.19 -29.04
CA SER A 185 18.72 2.25 -27.95
C SER A 185 18.25 2.99 -26.69
N ALA A 186 18.91 4.09 -26.32
CA ALA A 186 18.51 4.93 -25.19
C ALA A 186 17.16 5.65 -25.40
N GLU A 187 16.84 6.06 -26.64
CA GLU A 187 15.57 6.68 -27.03
C GLU A 187 14.38 5.70 -27.05
N ILE A 188 14.65 4.42 -27.37
CA ILE A 188 13.67 3.33 -27.43
C ILE A 188 13.49 2.65 -26.07
N SER A 189 14.53 2.66 -25.24
CA SER A 189 14.51 2.09 -23.89
C SER A 189 13.38 2.68 -23.03
N ALA A 190 12.84 1.87 -22.12
CA ALA A 190 11.78 2.31 -21.23
C ALA A 190 12.20 3.59 -20.48
N PRO A 191 11.29 4.56 -20.29
CA PRO A 191 11.59 5.76 -19.51
C PRO A 191 12.04 5.35 -18.10
N CYS A 192 13.13 5.96 -17.62
CA CYS A 192 13.55 5.78 -16.24
C CYS A 192 12.45 6.32 -15.31
N ASP A 193 11.95 5.47 -14.41
CA ASP A 193 11.03 5.86 -13.34
C ASP A 193 11.71 5.62 -11.99
N PRO A 194 12.67 6.48 -11.61
CA PRO A 194 13.46 6.24 -10.41
C PRO A 194 12.66 6.51 -9.14
N GLU A 195 12.88 5.68 -8.12
CA GLU A 195 12.30 5.89 -6.80
C GLU A 195 13.14 6.87 -5.99
N ILE A 196 12.49 7.78 -5.25
CA ILE A 196 13.22 8.69 -4.35
C ILE A 196 13.34 8.05 -2.97
N ILE A 197 14.57 7.68 -2.59
CA ILE A 197 14.91 7.08 -1.31
C ILE A 197 15.69 8.08 -0.45
N VAL A 198 15.41 8.12 0.85
CA VAL A 198 16.18 8.90 1.83
C VAL A 198 17.06 7.95 2.62
N LEU A 199 18.37 8.05 2.44
CA LEU A 199 19.34 7.33 3.26
C LEU A 199 19.64 8.15 4.53
N PRO A 200 19.67 7.53 5.72
CA PRO A 200 20.05 8.23 6.93
C PRO A 200 21.55 8.55 6.93
N PHE A 201 21.95 9.45 7.83
CA PHE A 201 23.34 9.57 8.22
C PHE A 201 23.87 8.21 8.72
N MET A 202 25.01 7.77 8.21
CA MET A 202 25.61 6.48 8.56
C MET A 202 27.10 6.65 8.83
N ARG A 203 27.56 6.12 9.96
CA ARG A 203 28.97 5.77 10.10
C ARG A 203 29.21 4.49 9.30
N VAL A 204 30.26 4.46 8.50
CA VAL A 204 30.56 3.33 7.63
C VAL A 204 32.04 2.94 7.76
N TRP A 205 32.32 1.64 7.68
CA TRP A 205 33.65 1.16 7.32
C TRP A 205 33.78 1.19 5.80
N SER A 206 34.97 1.53 5.30
CA SER A 206 35.29 1.52 3.88
C SER A 206 36.39 0.50 3.59
N SER A 207 36.32 -0.16 2.44
CA SER A 207 37.36 -1.06 1.94
C SER A 207 38.72 -0.39 1.71
N VAL A 208 38.81 0.93 1.87
CA VAL A 208 40.09 1.65 1.83
C VAL A 208 40.94 1.30 3.06
N ARG A 209 42.13 0.73 2.84
CA ARG A 209 43.07 0.38 3.92
C ARG A 209 43.74 1.62 4.50
N ARG A 210 43.92 1.65 5.82
CA ARG A 210 44.54 2.78 6.57
C ARG A 210 46.01 2.98 6.23
N ASP A 211 46.72 1.93 5.84
CA ASP A 211 48.16 1.95 5.57
C ASP A 211 48.49 2.38 4.13
N SER A 212 47.71 1.92 3.14
CA SER A 212 47.95 2.19 1.72
C SER A 212 47.09 3.33 1.17
N GLY A 213 45.96 3.63 1.79
CA GLY A 213 44.95 4.55 1.24
C GLY A 213 44.27 4.03 -0.03
N ARG A 214 44.47 2.75 -0.38
CA ARG A 214 43.86 2.08 -1.54
C ARG A 214 42.73 1.16 -1.11
N SER A 215 41.76 1.01 -2.01
CA SER A 215 40.64 0.10 -1.81
C SER A 215 41.06 -1.36 -1.97
N ASP A 216 40.63 -2.20 -1.02
CA ASP A 216 40.78 -3.66 -1.02
C ASP A 216 39.43 -4.29 -0.63
N PRO A 217 38.46 -4.39 -1.57
CA PRO A 217 37.13 -4.93 -1.28
C PRO A 217 37.14 -6.39 -0.81
N GLU A 218 38.03 -7.20 -1.36
CA GLU A 218 38.17 -8.63 -1.03
C GLU A 218 38.68 -8.81 0.40
N GLY A 219 39.80 -8.16 0.75
CA GLY A 219 40.32 -8.18 2.11
C GLY A 219 39.38 -7.50 3.12
N PHE A 220 38.54 -6.56 2.67
CA PHE A 220 37.52 -5.93 3.49
C PHE A 220 36.41 -6.91 3.89
N LEU A 221 35.91 -7.71 2.93
CA LEU A 221 34.93 -8.76 3.20
C LEU A 221 35.50 -9.82 4.14
N GLU A 222 36.74 -10.29 3.89
CA GLU A 222 37.43 -11.24 4.77
C GLU A 222 37.56 -10.71 6.21
N TRP A 223 37.88 -9.42 6.34
CA TRP A 223 37.97 -8.78 7.65
C TRP A 223 36.61 -8.67 8.35
N LEU A 224 35.55 -8.29 7.63
CA LEU A 224 34.19 -8.25 8.18
C LEU A 224 33.75 -9.63 8.69
N GLU A 225 33.97 -10.68 7.89
CA GLU A 225 33.69 -12.06 8.28
C GLU A 225 34.48 -12.47 9.52
N SER A 226 35.79 -12.14 9.58
CA SER A 226 36.63 -12.42 10.75
C SER A 226 36.15 -11.72 12.03
N CYS A 227 35.45 -10.59 11.89
CA CYS A 227 34.85 -9.85 13.00
C CYS A 227 33.46 -10.36 13.39
N GLY A 228 32.94 -11.41 12.73
CA GLY A 228 31.59 -11.92 12.94
C GLY A 228 30.49 -11.01 12.37
N LEU A 229 30.84 -10.09 11.48
CA LEU A 229 29.90 -9.23 10.76
C LEU A 229 29.54 -9.93 9.45
N LEU A 230 28.34 -10.51 9.36
CA LEU A 230 27.85 -11.10 8.12
C LEU A 230 27.71 -10.04 7.01
N SER A 231 27.89 -10.47 5.75
CA SER A 231 27.67 -9.64 4.56
C SER A 231 26.34 -8.91 4.65
N GLY A 232 26.33 -7.61 4.32
CA GLY A 232 25.14 -6.78 4.43
C GLY A 232 23.99 -7.40 3.64
N PHE A 233 22.79 -7.44 4.23
CA PHE A 233 21.59 -7.78 3.46
C PHE A 233 21.36 -6.64 2.45
N PRO A 234 21.39 -6.91 1.13
CA PRO A 234 21.38 -5.86 0.13
C PRO A 234 20.05 -5.11 -0.01
N GLU A 235 19.01 -5.49 0.74
CA GLU A 235 17.73 -4.77 0.79
C GLU A 235 17.59 -3.94 2.07
N ARG A 236 18.63 -3.90 2.92
CA ARG A 236 18.63 -3.14 4.17
C ARG A 236 19.38 -1.82 4.06
N HIS A 237 19.90 -1.45 2.89
CA HIS A 237 20.68 -0.23 2.68
C HIS A 237 21.85 -0.13 3.65
N THR A 238 22.51 -1.28 3.86
CA THR A 238 23.57 -1.43 4.86
C THR A 238 24.96 -1.58 4.26
N GLN A 239 25.04 -1.86 2.95
CA GLN A 239 26.28 -2.03 2.21
C GLN A 239 26.11 -1.41 0.83
N PHE A 240 27.11 -0.64 0.40
CA PHE A 240 27.12 0.00 -0.91
C PHE A 240 28.49 -0.11 -1.55
N GLU A 241 28.52 0.02 -2.86
CA GLU A 241 29.74 0.14 -3.65
C GLU A 241 29.72 1.47 -4.42
N TYR A 242 30.86 2.08 -4.66
CA TYR A 242 30.99 3.23 -5.54
C TYR A 242 32.37 3.25 -6.19
N GLN A 243 32.53 4.00 -7.28
CA GLN A 243 33.83 4.21 -7.90
C GLN A 243 34.43 5.56 -7.50
N THR A 244 35.73 5.59 -7.23
CA THR A 244 36.48 6.84 -7.06
C THR A 244 36.65 7.55 -8.41
N ALA A 245 37.13 8.81 -8.39
CA ALA A 245 37.43 9.55 -9.62
C ALA A 245 38.48 8.86 -10.51
N ASP A 246 39.33 8.00 -9.92
CA ASP A 246 40.35 7.22 -10.62
C ASP A 246 39.83 5.84 -11.08
N GLY A 247 38.53 5.55 -10.87
CA GLY A 247 37.89 4.29 -11.24
C GLY A 247 38.13 3.13 -10.26
N GLU A 248 38.76 3.37 -9.10
CA GLU A 248 38.95 2.32 -8.09
C GLU A 248 37.61 2.00 -7.40
N PRO A 249 37.19 0.72 -7.31
CA PRO A 249 35.94 0.34 -6.65
C PRO A 249 36.13 0.38 -5.13
N VAL A 250 35.20 1.03 -4.43
CA VAL A 250 35.19 1.13 -2.96
C VAL A 250 33.89 0.55 -2.45
N MET A 251 34.01 -0.37 -1.50
CA MET A 251 32.88 -0.92 -0.75
C MET A 251 32.77 -0.18 0.59
N ILE A 252 31.55 0.16 0.99
CA ILE A 252 31.24 0.72 2.30
C ILE A 252 30.17 -0.10 3.01
N ARG A 253 30.34 -0.27 4.32
CA ARG A 253 29.42 -1.02 5.19
C ARG A 253 29.04 -0.18 6.40
N ARG A 254 27.74 0.01 6.62
CA ARG A 254 27.19 0.70 7.80
C ARG A 254 27.63 0.03 9.10
N GLN A 255 28.07 0.83 10.07
CA GLN A 255 28.30 0.44 11.46
C GLN A 255 26.96 0.36 12.22
N GLU A 256 26.76 -0.71 12.98
CA GLU A 256 25.65 -0.82 13.93
C GLU A 256 25.96 -0.02 15.21
N ASP A 257 24.92 0.43 15.92
CA ASP A 257 25.06 1.32 17.08
C ASP A 257 25.92 0.67 18.18
N GLY A 258 27.14 1.18 18.36
CA GLY A 258 28.07 0.77 19.43
C GLY A 258 29.33 0.02 19.00
N ALA A 259 29.52 -0.29 17.71
CA ALA A 259 30.67 -1.05 17.23
C ALA A 259 31.79 -0.15 16.67
N GLY A 260 32.73 0.26 17.52
CA GLY A 260 34.02 0.86 17.10
C GLY A 260 35.11 -0.21 17.02
N ILE A 261 34.95 -1.20 16.12
CA ILE A 261 35.91 -2.30 15.98
C ILE A 261 37.19 -1.77 15.30
N PRO A 262 38.35 -1.76 15.97
CA PRO A 262 39.59 -1.34 15.34
C PRO A 262 39.96 -2.33 14.24
N GLY A 263 40.14 -1.84 13.02
CA GLY A 263 40.48 -2.65 11.85
C GLY A 263 41.54 -2.00 10.96
N PRO A 264 42.08 -2.75 9.99
CA PRO A 264 43.01 -2.22 9.00
C PRO A 264 42.33 -1.27 7.99
N PHE A 265 41.00 -1.17 8.05
CA PHE A 265 40.16 -0.41 7.13
C PHE A 265 39.71 0.94 7.71
N THR A 266 39.50 1.91 6.84
CA THR A 266 39.15 3.28 7.23
C THR A 266 37.70 3.37 7.68
N GLU A 267 37.44 4.33 8.57
CA GLU A 267 36.11 4.68 9.04
C GLU A 267 35.76 6.05 8.47
N THR A 268 34.60 6.16 7.86
CA THR A 268 34.10 7.40 7.27
C THR A 268 32.61 7.56 7.56
N VAL A 269 32.05 8.66 7.06
CA VAL A 269 30.66 9.03 7.25
C VAL A 269 30.02 9.18 5.89
N LEU A 270 28.87 8.53 5.73
CA LEU A 270 27.94 8.81 4.65
C LEU A 270 26.86 9.75 5.21
N GLU A 271 26.84 11.01 4.74
CA GLU A 271 25.93 12.04 5.26
C GLU A 271 24.44 11.70 5.08
N GLY A 272 24.12 10.74 4.20
CA GLY A 272 22.76 10.31 3.89
C GLY A 272 22.12 11.20 2.83
N GLY A 273 20.85 11.55 2.99
CA GLY A 273 20.10 12.47 2.12
C GLY A 273 19.26 11.78 1.05
N MET A 274 18.75 12.55 0.08
CA MET A 274 17.87 12.05 -0.97
C MET A 274 18.68 11.46 -2.12
N PHE A 275 18.20 10.33 -2.65
CA PHE A 275 18.76 9.62 -3.78
C PHE A 275 17.63 9.24 -4.75
N ALA A 276 17.85 9.46 -6.04
CA ALA A 276 17.07 8.84 -7.10
C ALA A 276 17.63 7.45 -7.36
N VAL A 277 16.81 6.44 -7.16
CA VAL A 277 17.19 5.03 -7.20
C VAL A 277 16.61 4.40 -8.44
N GLY A 278 17.51 3.98 -9.33
CA GLY A 278 17.17 3.28 -10.55
C GLY A 278 17.77 1.88 -10.53
N SER A 279 17.03 0.90 -11.04
CA SER A 279 17.54 -0.47 -11.14
C SER A 279 17.97 -0.82 -12.56
N VAL A 280 19.12 -1.47 -12.65
CA VAL A 280 19.70 -1.98 -13.90
C VAL A 280 20.14 -3.42 -13.68
N TYR A 281 20.05 -4.27 -14.69
CA TYR A 281 20.63 -5.60 -14.60
C TYR A 281 22.16 -5.53 -14.75
N ALA A 282 22.91 -6.38 -14.04
CA ALA A 282 24.37 -6.33 -14.04
C ALA A 282 25.02 -6.63 -15.40
N ASP A 283 24.28 -7.30 -16.29
CA ASP A 283 24.65 -7.60 -17.68
C ASP A 283 24.13 -6.56 -18.68
N GLU A 284 23.48 -5.48 -18.22
CA GLU A 284 23.13 -4.30 -19.00
C GLU A 284 24.17 -3.19 -18.84
N ASP A 285 24.17 -2.23 -19.77
CA ASP A 285 25.09 -1.10 -19.72
C ASP A 285 24.71 -0.13 -18.57
N MET A 286 25.43 -0.27 -17.46
CA MET A 286 25.26 0.56 -16.26
C MET A 286 25.60 2.03 -16.51
N GLU A 287 26.57 2.34 -17.37
CA GLU A 287 26.97 3.72 -17.68
C GLU A 287 25.88 4.41 -18.50
N ALA A 288 25.37 3.73 -19.53
CA ALA A 288 24.23 4.22 -20.31
C ALA A 288 22.98 4.39 -19.42
N TYR A 289 22.73 3.47 -18.49
CA TYR A 289 21.62 3.62 -17.53
C TYR A 289 21.83 4.82 -16.59
N TYR A 290 23.04 5.02 -16.07
CA TYR A 290 23.38 6.17 -15.23
C TYR A 290 23.16 7.50 -15.96
N LEU A 291 23.60 7.61 -17.21
CA LEU A 291 23.38 8.82 -18.03
C LEU A 291 21.89 9.08 -18.28
N ARG A 292 21.07 8.03 -18.48
CA ARG A 292 19.61 8.17 -18.56
C ARG A 292 19.01 8.61 -17.23
N LEU A 293 19.48 8.06 -16.11
CA LEU A 293 19.02 8.45 -14.77
C LEU A 293 19.36 9.92 -14.48
N LEU A 294 20.56 10.37 -14.83
CA LEU A 294 20.96 11.79 -14.76
C LEU A 294 20.05 12.67 -15.60
N LYS A 295 19.88 12.36 -16.90
CA LYS A 295 19.01 13.12 -17.80
C LYS A 295 17.57 13.18 -17.27
N CYS A 296 17.07 12.06 -16.77
CA CYS A 296 15.74 11.97 -16.15
C CYS A 296 15.63 12.93 -14.96
N MET A 297 16.66 13.06 -14.13
CA MET A 297 16.68 14.00 -13.00
C MET A 297 16.90 15.45 -13.43
N ASP A 298 17.70 15.73 -14.46
CA ASP A 298 17.86 17.08 -14.99
C ASP A 298 16.53 17.63 -15.55
N GLU A 299 15.78 16.78 -16.25
CA GLU A 299 14.46 17.10 -16.81
C GLU A 299 13.32 16.97 -15.78
N ASN A 300 13.61 16.47 -14.57
CA ASN A 300 12.60 16.30 -13.52
C ASN A 300 12.18 17.68 -12.96
N PRO A 301 10.87 17.97 -12.87
CA PRO A 301 10.39 19.25 -12.37
C PRO A 301 10.46 19.39 -10.84
N TYR A 302 10.72 18.29 -10.10
CA TYR A 302 10.67 18.24 -8.64
C TYR A 302 12.00 17.91 -7.99
N TYR A 303 12.90 17.24 -8.70
CA TYR A 303 14.20 16.83 -8.20
C TYR A 303 15.27 17.20 -9.20
N GLU A 304 16.49 17.40 -8.75
CA GLU A 304 17.66 17.64 -9.60
C GLU A 304 18.89 16.96 -8.99
N PRO A 305 19.90 16.60 -9.80
CA PRO A 305 21.15 16.07 -9.28
C PRO A 305 21.81 17.03 -8.27
N ASP A 306 22.30 16.48 -7.17
CA ASP A 306 22.83 17.29 -6.07
C ASP A 306 24.32 17.59 -6.23
N TYR A 307 24.60 18.62 -7.05
CA TYR A 307 25.95 19.14 -7.25
C TYR A 307 26.38 20.09 -6.12
N LEU A 308 27.64 19.94 -5.70
CA LEU A 308 28.40 20.88 -4.89
C LEU A 308 28.86 22.09 -5.76
N HIS A 309 29.23 23.19 -5.11
CA HIS A 309 29.67 24.43 -5.78
C HIS A 309 30.88 24.25 -6.71
N ASN A 310 31.67 23.19 -6.50
CA ASN A 310 32.84 22.86 -7.33
C ASN A 310 32.48 22.00 -8.57
N GLY A 311 31.19 21.71 -8.78
CA GLY A 311 30.71 20.86 -9.88
C GLY A 311 30.75 19.35 -9.60
N GLY A 312 31.28 18.91 -8.45
CA GLY A 312 31.23 17.51 -8.03
C GLY A 312 29.87 17.15 -7.43
N MET A 313 29.50 15.87 -7.43
CA MET A 313 28.30 15.40 -6.71
C MET A 313 28.50 15.48 -5.19
N ARG A 314 27.42 15.66 -4.42
CA ARG A 314 27.43 15.66 -2.95
C ARG A 314 28.09 14.42 -2.36
N CYS A 315 27.81 13.27 -2.96
CA CYS A 315 28.54 12.03 -2.72
C CYS A 315 28.63 11.24 -4.02
N PRO A 316 29.51 10.21 -4.09
CA PRO A 316 29.53 9.30 -5.21
C PRO A 316 28.17 8.63 -5.43
N VAL A 317 27.91 8.23 -6.67
CA VAL A 317 26.76 7.37 -7.00
C VAL A 317 26.98 6.02 -6.33
N LEU A 318 26.05 5.60 -5.51
CA LEU A 318 26.16 4.34 -4.78
C LEU A 318 25.49 3.23 -5.59
N ALA A 319 26.05 2.03 -5.53
CA ALA A 319 25.52 0.81 -6.11
C ALA A 319 25.22 -0.18 -4.99
N GLU A 320 24.07 -0.83 -5.06
CA GLU A 320 23.67 -1.92 -4.15
C GLU A 320 23.20 -3.09 -5.01
N SER A 321 23.83 -4.25 -4.87
CA SER A 321 23.32 -5.48 -5.50
C SER A 321 21.95 -5.82 -4.92
N VAL A 322 21.01 -6.35 -5.68
CA VAL A 322 19.70 -6.78 -5.19
C VAL A 322 19.28 -8.08 -5.88
N MET A 323 18.52 -8.90 -5.17
CA MET A 323 18.04 -10.17 -5.70
C MET A 323 17.02 -9.92 -6.80
N SER A 324 17.22 -10.50 -7.99
CA SER A 324 16.21 -10.49 -9.04
C SER A 324 15.06 -11.44 -8.71
N ALA A 325 13.84 -11.06 -9.11
CA ALA A 325 12.64 -11.85 -8.87
C ALA A 325 12.67 -13.20 -9.59
N ASP A 326 13.38 -13.30 -10.73
CA ASP A 326 13.57 -14.54 -11.49
C ASP A 326 14.76 -15.38 -11.01
N ARG A 327 15.65 -14.80 -10.17
CA ARG A 327 16.94 -15.38 -9.74
C ARG A 327 17.86 -15.81 -10.90
N GLN A 328 17.65 -15.28 -12.09
CA GLN A 328 18.42 -15.64 -13.30
C GLN A 328 19.46 -14.58 -13.68
N ARG A 329 19.22 -13.30 -13.33
CA ARG A 329 20.15 -12.18 -13.60
C ARG A 329 20.44 -11.41 -12.33
N ASP A 330 21.67 -10.95 -12.13
CA ASP A 330 21.97 -10.05 -11.02
C ASP A 330 21.39 -8.66 -11.32
N ARG A 331 20.83 -8.00 -10.30
CA ARG A 331 20.25 -6.66 -10.43
C ARG A 331 21.00 -5.71 -9.50
N ILE A 332 21.20 -4.48 -9.95
CA ILE A 332 21.93 -3.45 -9.22
C ILE A 332 21.03 -2.22 -9.12
N ASN A 333 20.91 -1.68 -7.91
CA ASN A 333 20.30 -0.38 -7.66
C ASN A 333 21.37 0.69 -7.67
N LEU A 334 21.23 1.68 -8.54
CA LEU A 334 22.06 2.89 -8.56
C LEU A 334 21.35 4.01 -7.81
N PHE A 335 22.04 4.59 -6.83
CA PHE A 335 21.60 5.70 -6.00
C PHE A 335 22.30 6.97 -6.46
N LEU A 336 21.62 7.73 -7.31
CA LEU A 336 22.06 9.06 -7.74
C LEU A 336 21.69 10.09 -6.66
N PRO A 337 22.64 10.81 -6.04
CA PRO A 337 22.28 11.84 -5.07
C PRO A 337 21.51 12.98 -5.74
N VAL A 338 20.35 13.29 -5.18
CA VAL A 338 19.44 14.32 -5.67
C VAL A 338 18.99 15.23 -4.55
N LYS A 339 18.55 16.42 -4.92
CA LYS A 339 17.84 17.35 -4.03
C LYS A 339 16.50 17.71 -4.66
N LYS A 340 15.58 18.23 -3.84
CA LYS A 340 14.34 18.78 -4.38
C LYS A 340 14.66 20.04 -5.18
N ARG A 341 14.20 20.08 -6.43
CA ARG A 341 14.16 21.30 -7.24
C ARG A 341 13.20 22.26 -6.54
N LEU A 342 13.65 23.50 -6.33
CA LEU A 342 12.77 24.54 -5.84
C LEU A 342 11.70 24.81 -6.91
N PRO A 343 10.40 24.82 -6.54
CA PRO A 343 9.34 25.15 -7.51
C PRO A 343 9.60 26.54 -8.10
N ASP A 344 9.27 26.73 -9.37
CA ASP A 344 9.35 28.06 -9.95
C ASP A 344 8.33 28.99 -9.25
N ALA A 345 8.81 30.13 -8.73
CA ALA A 345 7.99 31.14 -8.08
C ALA A 345 6.87 31.66 -9.01
N SER A 346 7.07 31.61 -10.34
CA SER A 346 6.09 32.00 -11.35
C SER A 346 4.82 31.14 -11.37
N LEU A 347 4.87 29.94 -10.79
CA LEU A 347 3.72 29.03 -10.68
C LEU A 347 2.73 29.45 -9.60
N TYR A 348 3.08 30.43 -8.76
CA TYR A 348 2.24 30.93 -7.70
C TYR A 348 1.57 32.27 -8.09
N GLY A 349 0.34 32.47 -7.63
CA GLY A 349 -0.36 33.76 -7.82
C GLY A 349 0.38 34.95 -7.18
N PRO A 350 0.07 36.19 -7.59
CA PRO A 350 0.76 37.38 -7.09
C PRO A 350 0.53 37.56 -5.59
N CYS A 351 1.56 38.00 -4.87
CA CYS A 351 1.45 38.36 -3.47
C CYS A 351 0.49 39.56 -3.29
N ARG A 352 -0.16 39.62 -2.13
CA ARG A 352 -1.15 40.67 -1.80
C ARG A 352 -0.68 41.49 -0.63
N VAL A 353 -0.79 42.81 -0.74
CA VAL A 353 -0.52 43.73 0.37
C VAL A 353 -1.81 43.95 1.15
N LEU A 354 -1.77 43.72 2.47
CA LEU A 354 -2.86 44.04 3.38
C LEU A 354 -2.75 45.51 3.79
N GLU A 355 -3.79 46.29 3.52
CA GLU A 355 -3.91 47.69 3.94
C GLU A 355 -4.84 47.83 5.15
N GLY A 356 -4.56 48.81 6.03
CA GLY A 356 -5.43 49.14 7.16
C GLY A 356 -5.29 48.25 8.40
N ILE A 357 -4.35 47.29 8.41
CA ILE A 357 -4.03 46.48 9.60
C ILE A 357 -3.14 47.26 10.58
N THR A 358 -3.45 47.16 11.86
CA THR A 358 -2.70 47.80 12.95
C THR A 358 -1.55 46.93 13.47
N ALA A 359 -0.55 47.55 14.10
CA ALA A 359 0.56 46.81 14.69
C ALA A 359 0.10 45.80 15.76
N ALA A 360 -0.92 46.16 16.54
CA ALA A 360 -1.52 45.29 17.55
C ALA A 360 -2.14 44.03 16.92
N GLU A 361 -2.90 44.17 15.83
CA GLU A 361 -3.52 43.04 15.12
C GLU A 361 -2.47 42.12 14.51
N VAL A 362 -1.41 42.68 13.91
CA VAL A 362 -0.27 41.89 13.40
C VAL A 362 0.37 41.10 14.53
N LEU A 363 0.67 41.75 15.66
CA LEU A 363 1.32 41.10 16.80
C LEU A 363 0.43 40.05 17.47
N GLU A 364 -0.89 40.23 17.53
CA GLU A 364 -1.84 39.24 18.07
C GLU A 364 -1.97 38.00 17.19
N SER A 365 -1.81 38.17 15.87
CA SER A 365 -1.85 37.07 14.90
C SER A 365 -0.65 36.12 14.99
N VAL A 366 0.47 36.58 15.57
CA VAL A 366 1.70 35.80 15.73
C VAL A 366 1.86 35.36 17.19
N LYS A 367 2.15 34.07 17.40
CA LYS A 367 2.38 33.51 18.74
C LYS A 367 3.79 32.98 18.84
N ALA A 368 4.60 33.54 19.73
CA ALA A 368 5.93 33.01 20.00
C ALA A 368 5.84 31.69 20.77
N VAL A 369 6.60 30.69 20.33
CA VAL A 369 6.88 29.45 21.08
C VAL A 369 7.91 29.74 22.16
N TRP A 370 8.94 30.50 21.81
CA TRP A 370 9.95 31.00 22.72
C TRP A 370 10.50 32.33 22.18
N GLN A 371 11.07 33.12 23.09
CA GLN A 371 11.75 34.39 22.79
C GLN A 371 13.10 34.39 23.50
N LYS A 372 14.10 35.00 22.85
CA LYS A 372 15.46 35.09 23.39
C LYS A 372 16.00 36.50 23.16
N ASP A 373 16.26 37.19 24.27
CA ASP A 373 16.97 38.46 24.26
C ASP A 373 18.47 38.21 24.07
N ILE A 374 19.05 38.87 23.08
CA ILE A 374 20.46 38.72 22.73
C ILE A 374 21.25 39.76 23.52
N ARG A 375 22.29 39.32 24.23
CA ARG A 375 23.18 40.23 24.93
C ARG A 375 24.06 40.96 23.92
N MET A 376 24.15 42.28 24.04
CA MET A 376 24.95 43.11 23.15
C MET A 376 26.44 42.78 23.19
N ASP A 377 26.97 42.17 24.27
CA ASP A 377 28.36 41.69 24.43
C ASP A 377 28.61 40.26 23.91
N GLY A 378 27.54 39.55 23.54
CA GLY A 378 27.60 38.19 23.00
C GLY A 378 27.61 38.10 21.48
N LEU A 379 27.51 39.22 20.76
CA LEU A 379 27.46 39.24 19.30
C LEU A 379 28.81 38.86 18.69
N LYS A 380 28.82 37.93 17.71
CA LYS A 380 30.06 37.48 17.05
C LYS A 380 30.31 38.26 15.75
N PRO A 381 31.44 38.97 15.61
CA PRO A 381 31.78 39.67 14.38
C PRO A 381 32.14 38.70 13.23
N ILE A 382 31.48 38.87 12.08
CA ILE A 382 31.76 38.18 10.82
C ILE A 382 32.53 39.14 9.91
N MET A 383 33.71 38.73 9.41
CA MET A 383 34.62 39.58 8.62
C MET A 383 35.10 40.85 9.34
N GLN A 384 35.22 40.78 10.68
CA GLN A 384 35.84 41.81 11.54
C GLN A 384 35.31 43.26 11.33
N PRO A 385 34.00 43.53 11.47
CA PRO A 385 33.50 44.91 11.57
C PRO A 385 34.04 45.63 12.81
N TYR A 386 33.90 46.95 12.82
CA TYR A 386 33.99 47.69 14.08
C TYR A 386 32.80 47.30 14.94
N TYR A 387 33.07 46.82 16.15
CA TYR A 387 32.07 46.43 17.13
C TYR A 387 32.62 46.62 18.54
N ARG A 388 31.88 47.35 19.38
CA ARG A 388 32.20 47.56 20.80
C ARG A 388 30.92 47.77 21.59
N VAL A 389 30.87 47.26 22.81
CA VAL A 389 29.81 47.60 23.76
C VAL A 389 30.21 48.83 24.57
N ASN A 390 29.35 49.86 24.59
CA ASN A 390 29.57 51.09 25.34
C ASN A 390 29.18 50.94 26.81
N GLU A 391 29.41 51.98 27.63
CA GLU A 391 29.11 51.96 29.07
C GLU A 391 27.61 51.81 29.38
N GLN A 392 26.74 52.12 28.41
CA GLN A 392 25.28 51.97 28.52
C GLN A 392 24.82 50.55 28.16
N GLY A 393 25.75 49.65 27.79
CA GLY A 393 25.44 48.28 27.40
C GLY A 393 25.00 48.13 25.94
N GLU A 394 25.14 49.16 25.12
CA GLU A 394 24.74 49.14 23.71
C GLU A 394 25.90 48.73 22.80
N ALA A 395 25.61 47.99 21.74
CA ALA A 395 26.59 47.62 20.74
C ALA A 395 26.72 48.72 19.67
N GLU A 396 27.87 49.39 19.65
CA GLU A 396 28.29 50.28 18.55
C GLU A 396 28.87 49.45 17.41
N TYR A 397 28.27 49.54 16.23
CA TYR A 397 28.59 48.74 15.06
C TYR A 397 28.80 49.62 13.81
N ILE A 398 29.89 49.40 13.07
CA ILE A 398 30.13 50.04 11.77
C ILE A 398 30.41 48.97 10.70
N PRO A 399 29.53 48.80 9.71
CA PRO A 399 29.67 47.77 8.68
C PRO A 399 30.79 48.06 7.67
N TYR A 400 30.92 49.30 7.19
CA TYR A 400 31.67 49.70 5.98
C TYR A 400 31.16 49.05 4.67
N ILE A 401 31.01 47.72 4.65
CA ILE A 401 30.51 46.93 3.51
C ILE A 401 29.50 45.89 4.01
N GLY A 402 28.53 45.50 3.17
CA GLY A 402 27.47 44.55 3.53
C GLY A 402 27.94 43.13 3.93
N ALA A 403 29.19 42.77 3.67
CA ALA A 403 29.76 41.48 4.06
C ALA A 403 30.20 41.43 5.54
N ARG A 404 30.42 42.57 6.20
CA ARG A 404 30.82 42.63 7.62
C ARG A 404 29.59 42.71 8.50
N ARG A 405 29.38 41.73 9.37
CA ARG A 405 28.09 41.51 10.07
C ARG A 405 28.29 41.09 11.53
N LEU A 406 27.20 41.03 12.30
CA LEU A 406 27.16 40.58 13.69
C LEU A 406 26.20 39.38 13.82
N SER A 407 26.74 38.20 14.14
CA SER A 407 25.93 37.02 14.42
C SER A 407 25.36 37.05 15.84
N THR A 408 24.08 36.68 15.96
CA THR A 408 23.39 36.53 17.26
C THR A 408 23.61 35.16 17.91
N GLU A 409 24.30 34.24 17.21
CA GLU A 409 24.44 32.81 17.58
C GLU A 409 23.10 32.13 17.93
N THR A 410 21.98 32.67 17.43
CA THR A 410 20.64 32.17 17.70
C THR A 410 20.02 31.70 16.40
N GLU A 411 19.79 30.39 16.34
CA GLU A 411 19.14 29.73 15.22
C GLU A 411 17.62 29.72 15.39
N VAL A 412 16.90 30.05 14.30
CA VAL A 412 15.45 29.96 14.22
C VAL A 412 15.02 29.26 12.93
N ARG A 413 13.84 28.64 12.96
CA ARG A 413 13.13 28.12 11.79
C ARG A 413 12.04 29.10 11.36
N LEU A 414 11.57 28.99 10.13
CA LEU A 414 10.32 29.63 9.72
C LEU A 414 9.15 28.98 10.48
N PRO A 415 8.18 29.75 10.99
CA PRO A 415 8.12 31.22 10.99
C PRO A 415 8.89 31.82 12.18
N PHE A 416 9.44 33.03 12.01
CA PHE A 416 10.20 33.73 13.06
C PHE A 416 9.92 35.23 13.10
N CYS A 417 10.28 35.86 14.21
CA CYS A 417 10.23 37.31 14.40
C CYS A 417 11.54 37.82 14.99
N VAL A 418 11.99 38.98 14.53
CA VAL A 418 13.17 39.68 15.07
C VAL A 418 12.78 41.10 15.43
N ASP A 419 12.97 41.44 16.70
CA ASP A 419 12.77 42.79 17.23
C ASP A 419 14.13 43.43 17.47
N VAL A 420 14.33 44.65 16.97
CA VAL A 420 15.58 45.40 17.12
C VAL A 420 15.27 46.83 17.54
N GLU A 421 15.85 47.26 18.66
CA GLU A 421 15.88 48.67 19.05
C GLU A 421 17.27 49.23 18.74
N PHE A 422 17.31 50.23 17.86
CA PHE A 422 18.58 50.75 17.35
C PHE A 422 18.51 52.24 17.06
N ARG A 423 19.66 52.90 17.05
CA ARG A 423 19.81 54.29 16.64
C ARG A 423 20.90 54.40 15.58
N MET A 424 20.65 55.22 14.56
CA MET A 424 21.61 55.52 13.51
C MET A 424 22.22 56.91 13.77
N ASP A 425 23.54 57.00 13.86
CA ASP A 425 24.26 58.27 14.05
C ASP A 425 24.48 58.97 12.70
N SER A 426 23.73 60.04 12.46
CA SER A 426 23.78 60.78 11.19
C SER A 426 25.11 61.51 10.99
N THR A 427 25.82 61.86 12.07
CA THR A 427 27.10 62.57 11.99
C THR A 427 28.22 61.69 11.46
N SER A 428 28.09 60.37 11.66
CA SER A 428 29.01 59.36 11.14
C SER A 428 28.70 58.93 9.70
N ALA A 429 27.52 59.27 9.18
CA ALA A 429 27.04 58.95 7.84
C ALA A 429 27.28 60.11 6.83
N GLN A 430 28.48 60.70 6.85
CA GLN A 430 28.76 61.99 6.21
C GLN A 430 29.16 61.91 4.72
N TYR A 431 29.41 60.72 4.17
CA TYR A 431 30.12 60.62 2.88
C TYR A 431 29.34 59.97 1.72
N ALA A 432 28.16 59.38 1.93
CA ALA A 432 27.26 58.91 0.84
C ALA A 432 27.93 58.00 -0.22
N TRP A 433 29.00 57.27 0.13
CA TRP A 433 29.64 56.31 -0.77
C TRP A 433 28.94 54.96 -0.69
N GLY A 434 27.86 54.82 -1.46
CA GLY A 434 27.21 53.54 -1.70
C GLY A 434 25.69 53.63 -1.63
N ALA A 435 25.01 52.78 -2.40
CA ALA A 435 23.61 52.48 -2.18
C ALA A 435 23.50 51.81 -0.79
N ASP A 436 22.56 52.27 0.05
CA ASP A 436 22.19 51.71 1.37
C ASP A 436 22.94 52.24 2.61
N GLU A 437 23.50 53.47 2.56
CA GLU A 437 24.06 54.09 3.76
C GLU A 437 23.01 54.21 4.88
N GLY A 438 23.36 53.69 6.06
CA GLY A 438 22.47 53.68 7.23
C GLY A 438 21.34 52.67 7.19
N SER A 439 21.44 51.67 6.32
CA SER A 439 20.54 50.52 6.33
C SER A 439 20.77 49.62 7.53
N LEU A 440 19.68 49.07 8.06
CA LEU A 440 19.71 47.94 8.99
C LEU A 440 19.23 46.70 8.24
N ARG A 441 20.02 45.62 8.31
CA ARG A 441 19.76 44.36 7.63
C ARG A 441 19.69 43.22 8.62
N ILE A 442 18.76 42.31 8.40
CA ILE A 442 18.65 41.02 9.07
C ILE A 442 18.90 39.96 8.01
N TYR A 443 19.70 38.95 8.33
CA TYR A 443 19.93 37.80 7.48
C TYR A 443 19.45 36.54 8.19
N HIS A 444 18.80 35.66 7.42
CA HIS A 444 18.40 34.32 7.85
C HIS A 444 18.68 33.35 6.69
N GLY A 445 19.64 32.45 6.89
CA GLY A 445 20.16 31.61 5.81
C GLY A 445 20.80 32.45 4.71
N GLY A 446 20.39 32.20 3.46
CA GLY A 446 20.83 32.98 2.29
C GLY A 446 20.03 34.27 2.04
N GLN A 447 18.97 34.54 2.81
CA GLN A 447 18.02 35.63 2.53
C GLN A 447 18.31 36.88 3.36
N MET A 448 18.11 38.04 2.75
CA MET A 448 18.30 39.36 3.38
C MET A 448 16.97 40.10 3.54
N TYR A 449 16.83 40.79 4.67
CA TYR A 449 15.68 41.59 5.07
C TYR A 449 16.15 42.96 5.57
N GLY A 450 15.94 44.01 4.80
CA GLY A 450 16.52 45.32 5.01
C GLY A 450 15.48 46.44 5.11
N ILE A 451 15.74 47.39 6.01
CA ILE A 451 15.05 48.69 6.05
C ILE A 451 16.04 49.82 5.77
N ASN A 452 15.50 50.98 5.40
CA ASN A 452 16.28 52.14 5.01
C ASN A 452 17.27 51.80 3.88
N MET A 453 16.80 51.05 2.89
CA MET A 453 17.57 50.55 1.75
C MET A 453 17.43 51.49 0.54
N GLU A 454 18.26 51.30 -0.47
CA GLU A 454 18.34 52.07 -1.72
C GLU A 454 18.57 53.57 -1.48
N ASN A 455 19.44 53.85 -0.51
CA ASN A 455 19.89 55.19 -0.18
C ASN A 455 21.08 55.58 -1.05
N SER A 456 20.81 56.10 -2.25
CA SER A 456 21.80 56.69 -3.16
C SER A 456 22.04 58.18 -2.84
N ALA A 457 22.86 58.86 -3.65
CA ALA A 457 23.28 60.27 -3.51
C ALA A 457 22.14 61.23 -3.07
N PRO A 458 22.46 62.35 -2.38
CA PRO A 458 21.48 63.26 -1.80
C PRO A 458 20.34 63.63 -2.78
N GLY A 459 19.09 63.36 -2.39
CA GLY A 459 17.89 63.59 -3.20
C GLY A 459 17.37 62.38 -4.00
N SER A 460 18.12 61.27 -4.05
CA SER A 460 17.74 60.02 -4.75
C SER A 460 17.44 58.83 -3.84
N SER A 461 17.57 59.00 -2.52
CA SER A 461 17.31 57.98 -1.50
C SER A 461 15.86 57.47 -1.57
N GLN A 462 15.69 56.14 -1.66
CA GLN A 462 14.38 55.50 -1.69
C GLN A 462 13.83 55.19 -0.30
N GLU A 463 14.68 55.13 0.73
CA GLU A 463 14.30 54.75 2.09
C GLU A 463 13.43 53.47 2.06
N ALA A 464 13.83 52.49 1.27
CA ALA A 464 13.01 51.34 0.91
C ALA A 464 13.03 50.25 1.99
N ILE A 465 11.96 49.45 2.02
CA ILE A 465 12.03 48.09 2.55
C ILE A 465 12.49 47.21 1.39
N LEU A 466 13.56 46.44 1.57
CA LEU A 466 14.05 45.49 0.58
C LEU A 466 14.21 44.13 1.24
N PHE A 467 13.60 43.09 0.68
CA PHE A 467 13.79 41.74 1.20
C PHE A 467 13.75 40.69 0.11
N GLN A 468 14.41 39.58 0.37
CA GLN A 468 14.30 38.37 -0.43
C GLN A 468 13.33 37.42 0.26
N GLN A 469 12.36 36.90 -0.49
CA GLN A 469 11.41 35.98 0.13
C GLN A 469 12.11 34.70 0.60
N PRO A 470 11.69 34.12 1.73
CA PRO A 470 12.19 32.83 2.16
C PRO A 470 12.09 31.77 1.07
N VAL A 471 13.03 30.81 1.05
CA VAL A 471 13.09 29.68 0.11
C VAL A 471 13.41 30.07 -1.33
N PHE A 472 12.61 30.93 -1.96
CA PHE A 472 12.68 31.22 -3.40
C PHE A 472 13.67 32.34 -3.75
N GLY A 473 13.93 33.27 -2.83
CA GLY A 473 14.94 34.32 -3.01
C GLY A 473 14.55 35.48 -3.94
N ASP A 474 13.33 35.49 -4.48
CA ASP A 474 12.84 36.65 -5.24
C ASP A 474 12.90 37.91 -4.38
N GLU A 475 13.44 38.97 -4.98
CA GLU A 475 13.65 40.24 -4.32
C GLU A 475 12.42 41.13 -4.46
N TYR A 476 12.01 41.73 -3.34
CA TYR A 476 10.93 42.70 -3.26
C TYR A 476 11.47 44.01 -2.72
N MET A 477 11.27 45.09 -3.48
CA MET A 477 11.63 46.45 -3.09
C MET A 477 10.37 47.30 -2.98
N ILE A 478 10.16 47.91 -1.81
CA ILE A 478 9.01 48.75 -1.50
C ILE A 478 9.53 50.15 -1.13
N PRO A 479 9.56 51.09 -2.10
CA PRO A 479 10.05 52.43 -1.88
C PRO A 479 9.29 53.18 -0.77
N LYS A 480 10.01 54.06 -0.05
CA LYS A 480 9.49 55.01 0.94
C LYS A 480 8.81 54.43 2.18
N ARG A 481 8.85 53.10 2.34
CA ARG A 481 8.26 52.41 3.49
C ARG A 481 9.30 52.00 4.54
N GLY A 482 10.59 52.03 4.23
CA GLY A 482 11.67 51.64 5.15
C GLY A 482 12.32 52.79 5.92
N LYS A 483 11.78 54.00 5.80
CA LYS A 483 12.30 55.21 6.47
C LYS A 483 12.42 55.04 7.99
N ILE A 484 13.52 55.55 8.55
CA ILE A 484 13.83 55.62 9.98
C ILE A 484 13.98 57.07 10.44
N GLU A 485 13.97 57.31 11.75
CA GLU A 485 14.32 58.60 12.36
C GLU A 485 15.83 58.63 12.70
N PRO A 486 16.66 59.42 12.00
CA PRO A 486 18.08 59.56 12.34
C PRO A 486 18.27 60.14 13.75
N ASP A 487 19.36 59.75 14.40
CA ASP A 487 19.76 60.20 15.75
C ASP A 487 18.77 59.90 16.89
N ARG A 488 17.70 59.15 16.61
CA ARG A 488 16.72 58.66 17.58
C ARG A 488 16.68 57.13 17.60
N TYR A 489 16.20 56.57 18.71
CA TYR A 489 15.94 55.13 18.77
C TYR A 489 14.72 54.81 17.91
N ASN A 490 14.92 53.85 17.03
CA ASN A 490 13.89 53.23 16.22
C ASN A 490 13.66 51.82 16.75
N ARG A 491 12.40 51.38 16.74
CA ARG A 491 12.01 50.01 17.03
C ARG A 491 11.56 49.34 15.75
N LEU A 492 12.31 48.34 15.31
CA LEU A 492 11.96 47.47 14.18
C LEU A 492 11.42 46.16 14.72
N THR A 493 10.26 45.73 14.23
CA THR A 493 9.77 44.36 14.35
C THR A 493 9.63 43.77 12.96
N TRP A 494 10.43 42.75 12.66
CA TRP A 494 10.40 42.04 11.38
C TRP A 494 9.81 40.64 11.57
N ILE A 495 8.67 40.38 10.95
CA ILE A 495 7.92 39.13 11.06
C ILE A 495 7.98 38.39 9.73
N VAL A 496 8.55 37.18 9.75
CA VAL A 496 8.47 36.22 8.65
C VAL A 496 7.51 35.11 9.07
N GLY A 497 6.21 35.34 8.84
CA GLY A 497 5.13 34.48 9.30
C GLY A 497 4.65 33.46 8.27
N GLU A 498 3.84 32.50 8.73
CA GLU A 498 3.22 31.47 7.89
C GLU A 498 2.08 32.03 7.02
N GLN A 499 1.37 33.04 7.50
CA GLN A 499 0.23 33.66 6.79
C GLN A 499 0.52 35.07 6.31
N MET A 500 1.50 35.76 6.91
CA MET A 500 1.87 37.12 6.56
C MET A 500 3.37 37.38 6.79
N LEU A 501 3.94 38.27 5.99
CA LEU A 501 5.25 38.88 6.20
C LEU A 501 5.01 40.34 6.55
N ALA A 502 5.46 40.79 7.72
CA ALA A 502 5.18 42.13 8.20
C ALA A 502 6.43 42.86 8.69
N VAL A 503 6.46 44.18 8.46
CA VAL A 503 7.51 45.09 8.91
C VAL A 503 6.85 46.23 9.65
N ILE A 504 7.17 46.35 10.94
CA ILE A 504 6.69 47.41 11.82
C ILE A 504 7.87 48.27 12.22
N ILE A 505 7.77 49.59 12.04
CA ILE A 505 8.79 50.55 12.46
C ILE A 505 8.10 51.61 13.33
N ASN A 506 8.59 51.80 14.55
CA ASN A 506 8.07 52.79 15.51
C ASN A 506 6.54 52.69 15.68
N ASP A 507 6.06 51.45 15.91
CA ASP A 507 4.64 51.09 16.09
C ASP A 507 3.73 51.31 14.85
N GLU A 508 4.29 51.70 13.71
CA GLU A 508 3.58 51.81 12.42
C GLU A 508 3.82 50.56 11.55
N VAL A 509 2.75 49.94 11.04
CA VAL A 509 2.86 48.85 10.05
C VAL A 509 3.27 49.44 8.71
N ARG A 510 4.55 49.29 8.36
CA ARG A 510 5.12 49.81 7.11
C ARG A 510 4.86 48.88 5.94
N TYR A 511 4.84 47.57 6.19
CA TYR A 511 4.49 46.58 5.18
C TYR A 511 3.82 45.38 5.82
N CYS A 512 2.80 44.83 5.17
CA CYS A 512 2.19 43.56 5.52
C CYS A 512 1.75 42.87 4.23
N GLY A 513 2.47 41.82 3.83
CA GLY A 513 2.18 41.06 2.63
C GLY A 513 1.71 39.65 2.96
N THR A 514 0.86 39.09 2.11
CA THR A 514 0.26 37.76 2.20
C THR A 514 0.34 37.04 0.85
N ASP A 515 0.00 35.76 0.83
CA ASP A 515 0.00 34.93 -0.38
C ASP A 515 1.36 34.79 -1.07
N PHE A 516 2.46 34.90 -0.31
CA PHE A 516 3.79 34.62 -0.87
C PHE A 516 3.97 33.14 -1.19
N PRO A 517 4.76 32.78 -2.22
CA PRO A 517 5.10 31.39 -2.53
C PRO A 517 5.56 30.58 -1.30
N TYR A 518 6.44 31.15 -0.47
CA TYR A 518 6.97 30.47 0.72
C TYR A 518 5.89 30.08 1.74
N MET A 519 4.77 30.82 1.82
CA MET A 519 3.69 30.54 2.76
C MET A 519 2.94 29.23 2.42
N LYS A 520 3.07 28.74 1.18
CA LYS A 520 2.48 27.48 0.75
C LYS A 520 3.40 26.28 1.03
N THR A 521 4.69 26.52 1.24
CA THR A 521 5.70 25.50 1.56
C THR A 521 5.48 24.90 2.96
N ASP A 522 6.04 23.72 3.18
CA ASP A 522 6.13 23.11 4.52
C ASP A 522 7.43 23.52 5.20
N PHE A 523 7.34 24.36 6.25
CA PHE A 523 8.54 24.85 6.95
C PHE A 523 9.32 23.76 7.69
N ARG A 524 8.75 22.56 7.89
CA ARG A 524 9.46 21.45 8.56
C ARG A 524 10.66 20.95 7.78
N GLU A 525 10.63 21.10 6.46
CA GLU A 525 11.73 20.70 5.58
C GLU A 525 12.84 21.75 5.49
N ILE A 526 12.63 22.93 6.07
CA ILE A 526 13.58 24.04 6.00
C ILE A 526 14.45 24.03 7.27
N PRO A 527 15.78 23.90 7.16
CA PRO A 527 16.67 23.88 8.32
C PRO A 527 16.61 25.21 9.08
N ALA A 528 16.96 25.15 10.36
CA ALA A 528 17.15 26.38 11.14
C ALA A 528 18.37 27.14 10.60
N ALA A 529 18.34 28.47 10.69
CA ALA A 529 19.48 29.30 10.34
C ALA A 529 19.69 30.39 11.39
N THR A 530 20.94 30.76 11.58
CA THR A 530 21.35 31.82 12.51
C THR A 530 20.86 33.17 12.04
N VAL A 531 20.25 33.93 12.95
CA VAL A 531 19.92 35.34 12.70
C VAL A 531 21.20 36.17 12.79
N VAL A 532 21.48 36.94 11.73
CA VAL A 532 22.65 37.82 11.65
C VAL A 532 22.19 39.24 11.40
N ILE A 533 22.70 40.19 12.17
CA ILE A 533 22.45 41.62 12.00
C ILE A 533 23.56 42.22 11.13
N GLY A 534 23.21 43.08 10.20
CA GLY A 534 24.16 43.80 9.38
C GLY A 534 23.66 45.18 8.98
N GLY A 535 24.43 45.82 8.11
CA GLY A 535 24.11 47.11 7.52
C GLY A 535 25.08 47.39 6.38
N ASN A 536 25.06 48.62 5.86
CA ASN A 536 26.01 49.06 4.85
C ASN A 536 26.39 50.53 5.05
N GLY A 537 27.57 50.91 4.55
CA GLY A 537 28.12 52.26 4.68
C GLY A 537 28.92 52.49 5.97
N GLN A 538 29.33 53.74 6.18
CA GLN A 538 30.24 54.15 7.28
C GLN A 538 29.52 54.63 8.53
N GLY A 539 28.21 54.87 8.43
CA GLY A 539 27.45 55.36 9.56
C GLY A 539 27.32 54.30 10.66
N LYS A 540 27.46 54.76 11.90
CA LYS A 540 27.45 53.97 13.12
C LYS A 540 26.02 53.63 13.52
N ILE A 541 25.79 52.34 13.75
CA ILE A 541 24.54 51.80 14.27
C ILE A 541 24.77 51.46 15.75
N CYS A 542 24.00 52.06 16.64
CA CYS A 542 23.96 51.71 18.07
C CYS A 542 22.78 50.76 18.29
N LEU A 543 23.06 49.48 18.56
CA LEU A 543 22.05 48.46 18.88
C LEU A 543 21.86 48.43 20.39
N LYS A 544 20.63 48.67 20.84
CA LYS A 544 20.26 48.68 22.26
C LYS A 544 19.69 47.35 22.72
N SER A 545 18.82 46.74 21.90
CA SER A 545 18.27 45.41 22.17
C SER A 545 17.98 44.67 20.88
N ILE A 546 18.16 43.34 20.91
CA ILE A 546 17.72 42.42 19.87
C ILE A 546 16.98 41.28 20.55
N CYS A 547 15.75 41.01 20.14
CA CYS A 547 15.00 39.83 20.56
C CYS A 547 14.72 38.96 19.34
N VAL A 548 15.04 37.67 19.44
CA VAL A 548 14.74 36.69 18.40
C VAL A 548 13.64 35.75 18.93
N SER A 549 12.55 35.62 18.19
CA SER A 549 11.39 34.83 18.57
C SER A 549 11.12 33.73 17.53
N GLN A 550 10.99 32.49 17.99
CA GLN A 550 10.45 31.40 17.17
C GLN A 550 8.93 31.49 17.22
N LEU A 551 8.28 31.65 16.07
CA LEU A 551 6.82 31.69 15.99
C LEU A 551 6.24 30.28 15.88
N ARG A 552 5.00 30.12 16.35
CA ARG A 552 4.25 28.87 16.31
C ARG A 552 3.88 28.55 14.87
N GLN A 553 4.21 27.35 14.44
CA GLN A 553 3.79 26.81 13.14
C GLN A 553 2.44 26.10 13.26
N SER A 554 1.58 26.24 12.25
CA SER A 554 0.36 25.44 12.12
C SER A 554 0.70 23.99 11.74
N VAL A 555 -0.01 23.02 12.34
CA VAL A 555 0.18 21.61 11.99
C VAL A 555 -0.64 21.31 10.74
N LYS A 556 0.01 21.30 9.56
CA LYS A 556 -0.58 20.71 8.35
C LYS A 556 -0.72 19.19 8.57
N ARG A 557 -1.94 18.74 8.89
CA ARG A 557 -2.26 17.31 8.94
C ARG A 557 -2.22 16.77 7.52
N LEU A 558 -1.27 15.87 7.25
CA LEU A 558 -1.19 15.15 5.97
C LEU A 558 -2.40 14.23 5.75
N MET A 559 -3.11 13.87 6.82
CA MET A 559 -4.25 12.97 6.81
C MET A 559 -5.44 13.64 7.48
N ASN A 560 -6.54 13.78 6.74
CA ASN A 560 -7.85 14.01 7.33
C ASN A 560 -8.24 12.76 8.16
N GLY A 561 -8.90 12.96 9.31
CA GLY A 561 -9.11 11.95 10.36
C GLY A 561 -9.86 10.66 9.97
N ASP A 562 -10.20 10.47 8.70
CA ASP A 562 -10.89 9.30 8.15
C ASP A 562 -9.97 8.38 7.33
N PHE A 563 -8.65 8.51 7.46
CA PHE A 563 -7.70 7.65 6.74
C PHE A 563 -7.44 6.33 7.50
N ARG A 564 -8.28 5.31 7.26
CA ARG A 564 -7.93 3.91 7.54
C ARG A 564 -7.28 3.31 6.29
N ILE A 565 -5.98 3.06 6.33
CA ILE A 565 -5.27 2.31 5.29
C ILE A 565 -5.78 0.86 5.33
N SER A 566 -6.61 0.47 4.36
CA SER A 566 -6.88 -0.95 4.09
C SER A 566 -5.67 -1.52 3.37
N ILE A 567 -4.73 -2.10 4.11
CA ILE A 567 -3.62 -2.87 3.54
C ILE A 567 -4.29 -4.07 2.86
N ARG A 568 -4.48 -4.02 1.54
CA ARG A 568 -4.83 -5.22 0.78
C ARG A 568 -3.59 -6.09 0.80
N ARG A 569 -3.54 -7.07 1.70
CA ARG A 569 -2.46 -8.04 1.73
C ARG A 569 -2.51 -8.82 0.41
N SER A 570 -1.36 -9.07 -0.21
CA SER A 570 -1.25 -9.98 -1.38
C SER A 570 -1.41 -11.43 -0.96
N ASN A 571 -1.07 -11.71 0.29
CA ASN A 571 -1.08 -13.01 0.90
C ASN A 571 -1.36 -12.85 2.39
N ASN A 572 -2.16 -13.74 2.94
CA ASN A 572 -2.44 -13.79 4.36
C ASN A 572 -2.78 -15.21 4.77
N VAL A 573 -2.37 -15.60 5.97
CA VAL A 573 -2.72 -16.88 6.58
C VAL A 573 -3.09 -16.59 8.02
N LEU A 574 -4.10 -17.29 8.54
CA LEU A 574 -4.47 -17.19 9.94
C LEU A 574 -3.31 -17.63 10.85
N ASP A 575 -3.11 -16.91 11.95
CA ASP A 575 -2.03 -17.21 12.90
C ASP A 575 -2.29 -18.50 13.70
N ASN A 576 -3.57 -18.85 13.91
CA ASN A 576 -3.98 -20.02 14.68
C ASN A 576 -4.30 -21.21 13.76
N ILE A 577 -3.29 -21.84 13.16
CA ILE A 577 -3.45 -23.07 12.37
C ILE A 577 -3.41 -24.29 13.29
N HIS A 578 -4.44 -25.12 13.25
CA HIS A 578 -4.51 -26.38 13.98
C HIS A 578 -5.34 -27.43 13.23
N PRO A 579 -5.22 -28.71 13.60
CA PRO A 579 -6.04 -29.79 13.05
C PRO A 579 -7.53 -29.47 13.02
N LEU A 580 -8.17 -29.78 11.90
CA LEU A 580 -9.61 -29.55 11.70
C LEU A 580 -10.45 -30.54 12.50
N ILE A 581 -9.99 -31.79 12.54
CA ILE A 581 -10.58 -32.90 13.28
C ILE A 581 -9.46 -33.71 13.94
N THR A 582 -9.78 -34.45 15.00
CA THR A 582 -8.89 -35.44 15.64
C THR A 582 -9.52 -36.82 15.52
N MET A 583 -9.09 -37.60 14.53
CA MET A 583 -9.70 -38.89 14.20
C MET A 583 -9.62 -39.89 15.36
N HIS A 584 -8.53 -39.84 16.13
CA HIS A 584 -8.34 -40.70 17.31
C HIS A 584 -9.32 -40.41 18.45
N TYR A 585 -10.02 -39.27 18.43
CA TYR A 585 -11.11 -38.94 19.35
C TYR A 585 -12.50 -39.24 18.78
N GLY A 586 -12.57 -39.82 17.58
CA GLY A 586 -13.83 -40.13 16.89
C GLY A 586 -14.46 -38.93 16.19
N GLU A 587 -13.69 -37.87 15.92
CA GLU A 587 -14.16 -36.71 15.15
C GLU A 587 -14.21 -37.05 13.64
N ASN A 588 -15.28 -37.69 13.18
CA ASN A 588 -15.42 -38.18 11.79
C ASN A 588 -16.30 -37.31 10.87
N TYR A 589 -16.81 -36.17 11.36
CA TYR A 589 -17.70 -35.27 10.60
C TYR A 589 -17.05 -33.90 10.39
N TRP A 590 -16.43 -33.72 9.22
CA TRP A 590 -15.62 -32.56 8.88
C TRP A 590 -16.33 -31.21 9.03
N PHE A 591 -17.63 -31.13 8.70
CA PHE A 591 -18.40 -29.89 8.87
C PHE A 591 -18.36 -29.38 10.31
N ASN A 592 -18.49 -30.28 11.29
CA ASN A 592 -18.52 -29.91 12.70
C ASN A 592 -17.15 -29.37 13.17
N GLY A 593 -16.06 -29.92 12.63
CA GLY A 593 -14.71 -29.37 12.82
C GLY A 593 -14.54 -27.98 12.18
N CYS A 594 -15.08 -27.79 10.97
CA CYS A 594 -15.08 -26.49 10.29
C CYS A 594 -15.85 -25.43 11.09
N ALA A 595 -17.05 -25.78 11.57
CA ALA A 595 -17.90 -24.90 12.35
C ALA A 595 -17.25 -24.53 13.69
N ARG A 596 -16.66 -25.51 14.41
CA ARG A 596 -15.86 -25.26 15.62
C ARG A 596 -14.78 -24.22 15.36
N TYR A 597 -13.98 -24.41 14.32
CA TYR A 597 -12.84 -23.53 14.02
C TYR A 597 -13.29 -22.08 13.75
N VAL A 598 -14.39 -21.88 13.01
CA VAL A 598 -14.96 -20.55 12.81
C VAL A 598 -15.41 -19.91 14.14
N MET A 599 -16.04 -20.68 15.04
CA MET A 599 -16.49 -20.16 16.33
C MET A 599 -15.34 -19.88 17.30
N GLU A 600 -14.29 -20.69 17.29
CA GLU A 600 -13.05 -20.45 18.04
C GLU A 600 -12.38 -19.13 17.59
N ALA A 601 -12.29 -18.91 16.27
CA ALA A 601 -11.78 -17.66 15.71
C ALA A 601 -12.62 -16.44 16.11
N LYS A 602 -13.91 -16.63 16.37
CA LYS A 602 -14.83 -15.60 16.88
C LYS A 602 -14.86 -15.49 18.42
N GLY A 603 -14.02 -16.26 19.12
CA GLY A 603 -13.90 -16.21 20.59
C GLY A 603 -15.04 -16.90 21.34
N GLU A 604 -15.69 -17.91 20.74
CA GLU A 604 -16.83 -18.64 21.31
C GLU A 604 -16.47 -20.13 21.55
N PRO A 605 -15.65 -20.45 22.58
CA PRO A 605 -15.14 -21.81 22.79
C PRO A 605 -16.22 -22.83 23.21
N ASP A 606 -17.40 -22.38 23.65
CA ASP A 606 -18.51 -23.26 24.04
C ASP A 606 -19.15 -23.98 22.83
N TYR A 607 -18.93 -23.48 21.61
CA TYR A 607 -19.39 -24.07 20.36
C TYR A 607 -18.31 -24.97 19.75
N ASP A 608 -17.98 -26.05 20.45
CA ASP A 608 -17.00 -27.03 20.04
C ASP A 608 -17.54 -28.09 19.06
N TYR A 609 -16.71 -29.08 18.72
CA TYR A 609 -17.06 -30.16 17.78
C TYR A 609 -18.30 -30.94 18.25
N ASP A 610 -18.32 -31.37 19.51
CA ASP A 610 -19.42 -32.16 20.08
C ASP A 610 -20.73 -31.36 20.11
N PHE A 611 -20.66 -30.05 20.36
CA PHE A 611 -21.81 -29.16 20.25
C PHE A 611 -22.39 -29.18 18.84
N PHE A 612 -21.57 -28.96 17.81
CA PHE A 612 -22.06 -28.93 16.43
C PHE A 612 -22.54 -30.30 15.96
N ALA A 613 -21.82 -31.38 16.30
CA ALA A 613 -22.22 -32.74 15.95
C ALA A 613 -23.56 -33.16 16.58
N GLY A 614 -23.89 -32.64 17.77
CA GLY A 614 -25.22 -32.80 18.36
C GLY A 614 -26.27 -31.85 17.78
N LEU A 615 -25.91 -30.60 17.48
CA LEU A 615 -26.82 -29.62 16.85
C LEU A 615 -27.24 -30.04 15.44
N THR A 616 -26.30 -30.55 14.65
CA THR A 616 -26.57 -31.08 13.31
C THR A 616 -27.18 -32.48 13.38
N GLY A 617 -27.01 -33.20 14.48
CA GLY A 617 -27.46 -34.58 14.61
C GLY A 617 -26.57 -35.60 13.90
N ASP A 618 -25.41 -35.19 13.38
CA ASP A 618 -24.46 -36.09 12.73
C ASP A 618 -24.02 -37.23 13.68
N ASN A 619 -23.83 -36.96 14.98
CA ASN A 619 -23.48 -37.99 15.99
C ASN A 619 -24.65 -38.90 16.40
N PHE A 620 -25.84 -38.73 15.82
CA PHE A 620 -27.03 -39.48 16.23
C PHE A 620 -27.64 -40.25 15.07
N VAL A 621 -27.71 -39.63 13.90
CA VAL A 621 -28.51 -40.12 12.79
C VAL A 621 -27.69 -41.07 11.93
N GLN A 622 -28.13 -42.33 11.82
CA GLN A 622 -27.66 -43.20 10.74
C GLN A 622 -28.23 -42.71 9.39
N VAL A 623 -27.42 -42.74 8.33
CA VAL A 623 -27.84 -42.31 6.99
C VAL A 623 -27.76 -43.46 5.98
N TYR A 624 -28.73 -43.54 5.06
CA TYR A 624 -28.69 -44.49 3.95
C TYR A 624 -29.34 -43.91 2.68
N PRO A 625 -28.62 -43.85 1.54
CA PRO A 625 -29.17 -43.39 0.28
C PRO A 625 -29.77 -44.53 -0.55
N TYR A 626 -30.87 -44.28 -1.26
CA TYR A 626 -31.49 -45.29 -2.12
C TYR A 626 -30.79 -45.48 -3.47
N ARG A 627 -30.04 -44.47 -3.93
CA ARG A 627 -29.41 -44.47 -5.26
C ARG A 627 -27.90 -44.36 -5.19
N GLN A 628 -27.39 -43.19 -4.81
CA GLN A 628 -25.97 -42.86 -4.84
C GLN A 628 -25.49 -42.29 -3.52
N PHE A 629 -24.22 -42.49 -3.21
CA PHE A 629 -23.59 -41.98 -2.00
C PHE A 629 -23.75 -40.45 -1.88
N ARG A 630 -24.22 -39.95 -0.75
CA ARG A 630 -24.49 -38.50 -0.57
C ARG A 630 -23.58 -37.83 0.46
N GLY A 631 -22.86 -38.63 1.22
CA GLY A 631 -21.78 -38.20 2.08
C GLY A 631 -21.70 -38.97 3.39
N ASN A 632 -20.70 -38.62 4.17
CA ASN A 632 -20.40 -39.33 5.42
C ASN A 632 -21.40 -39.00 6.54
N GLY A 633 -22.10 -37.88 6.53
CA GLY A 633 -23.04 -37.54 7.61
C GLY A 633 -24.25 -36.79 7.08
N ARG A 634 -25.21 -36.47 7.96
CA ARG A 634 -26.40 -35.69 7.59
C ARG A 634 -26.02 -34.37 6.95
N THR A 635 -24.96 -33.71 7.43
CA THR A 635 -24.45 -32.46 6.85
C THR A 635 -24.01 -32.61 5.38
N GLY A 636 -23.47 -33.76 4.97
CA GLY A 636 -23.20 -34.08 3.57
C GLY A 636 -24.47 -34.19 2.72
N TYR A 637 -25.55 -34.76 3.28
CA TYR A 637 -26.84 -34.86 2.60
C TYR A 637 -27.45 -33.47 2.39
N LEU A 638 -27.42 -32.59 3.41
CA LEU A 638 -27.85 -31.19 3.28
C LEU A 638 -27.09 -30.44 2.18
N LEU A 639 -25.78 -30.68 2.07
CA LEU A 639 -24.95 -30.11 1.02
C LEU A 639 -25.39 -30.58 -0.37
N THR A 640 -25.63 -31.89 -0.55
CA THR A 640 -26.10 -32.43 -1.83
C THR A 640 -27.52 -32.03 -2.21
N ASP A 641 -28.40 -31.77 -1.24
CA ASP A 641 -29.75 -31.24 -1.48
C ASP A 641 -29.73 -29.75 -1.89
N GLY A 642 -28.59 -29.08 -1.77
CA GLY A 642 -28.46 -27.64 -2.06
C GLY A 642 -29.25 -26.76 -1.09
N ASN A 643 -29.57 -27.27 0.10
CA ASN A 643 -30.40 -26.58 1.08
C ASN A 643 -29.57 -25.56 1.89
N LYS A 644 -29.31 -24.41 1.27
CA LYS A 644 -28.56 -23.28 1.87
C LYS A 644 -29.15 -22.84 3.19
N GLY A 645 -30.48 -22.75 3.26
CA GLY A 645 -31.20 -22.31 4.46
C GLY A 645 -30.89 -23.19 5.66
N ALA A 646 -30.89 -24.52 5.48
CA ALA A 646 -30.57 -25.45 6.56
C ALA A 646 -29.12 -25.30 7.07
N ILE A 647 -28.16 -24.98 6.18
CA ILE A 647 -26.76 -24.73 6.57
C ILE A 647 -26.64 -23.41 7.33
N GLU A 648 -27.29 -22.35 6.85
CA GLU A 648 -27.29 -21.04 7.49
C GLU A 648 -28.00 -21.07 8.86
N GLU A 649 -29.07 -21.85 8.99
CA GLU A 649 -29.83 -22.05 10.23
C GLU A 649 -28.97 -22.60 11.38
N ILE A 650 -27.93 -23.38 11.08
CA ILE A 650 -26.98 -23.90 12.09
C ILE A 650 -26.32 -22.75 12.85
N PHE A 651 -25.83 -21.73 12.14
CA PHE A 651 -25.19 -20.56 12.75
C PHE A 651 -26.22 -19.56 13.29
N HIS A 652 -27.39 -19.44 12.65
CA HIS A 652 -28.49 -18.64 13.19
C HIS A 652 -28.97 -19.16 14.55
N ALA A 653 -28.95 -20.47 14.79
CA ALA A 653 -29.24 -21.05 16.11
C ALA A 653 -28.27 -20.54 17.19
N CYS A 654 -27.02 -20.26 16.82
CA CYS A 654 -26.00 -19.66 17.69
C CYS A 654 -26.13 -18.12 17.81
N GLY A 655 -27.04 -17.48 17.08
CA GLY A 655 -27.22 -16.01 17.07
C GLY A 655 -26.31 -15.27 16.09
N TYR A 656 -25.72 -15.98 15.13
CA TYR A 656 -24.82 -15.45 14.09
C TYR A 656 -25.52 -15.44 12.74
N GLY A 657 -25.32 -14.37 11.97
CA GLY A 657 -25.73 -14.36 10.56
C GLY A 657 -24.79 -15.26 9.76
N ALA A 658 -25.32 -16.04 8.84
CA ALA A 658 -24.50 -16.81 7.91
C ALA A 658 -25.03 -16.68 6.48
N THR A 659 -24.12 -16.76 5.51
CA THR A 659 -24.46 -16.75 4.09
C THR A 659 -23.74 -17.88 3.38
N CYS A 660 -24.53 -18.80 2.81
CA CYS A 660 -24.04 -19.92 2.01
C CYS A 660 -24.12 -19.58 0.53
N VAL A 661 -22.96 -19.51 -0.12
CA VAL A 661 -22.80 -19.12 -1.53
C VAL A 661 -22.47 -20.35 -2.35
N THR A 662 -23.28 -20.64 -3.36
CA THR A 662 -23.07 -21.79 -4.26
C THR A 662 -22.00 -21.55 -5.31
N GLY A 663 -21.44 -22.63 -5.85
CA GLY A 663 -20.53 -22.58 -7.00
C GLY A 663 -21.09 -21.81 -8.21
N GLU A 664 -22.40 -21.84 -8.45
CA GLU A 664 -23.03 -21.02 -9.51
C GLU A 664 -23.01 -19.53 -9.20
N GLU A 665 -23.26 -19.13 -7.95
CA GLU A 665 -23.19 -17.72 -7.51
C GLU A 665 -21.74 -17.23 -7.46
N LEU A 666 -20.81 -18.08 -7.00
CA LEU A 666 -19.38 -17.82 -7.04
C LEU A 666 -18.91 -17.57 -8.48
N LYS A 667 -19.37 -18.36 -9.45
CA LYS A 667 -19.03 -18.14 -10.88
C LYS A 667 -19.63 -16.86 -11.45
N LYS A 668 -20.80 -16.43 -10.97
CA LYS A 668 -21.45 -15.19 -11.44
C LYS A 668 -20.79 -13.93 -10.88
N ASN A 669 -20.28 -13.97 -9.64
CA ASN A 669 -19.72 -12.81 -8.94
C ASN A 669 -18.39 -13.13 -8.22
N SER A 670 -17.45 -13.76 -8.93
CA SER A 670 -16.19 -14.28 -8.35
C SER A 670 -15.43 -13.21 -7.58
N ASP A 671 -15.26 -12.02 -8.16
CA ASP A 671 -14.44 -10.96 -7.60
C ASP A 671 -14.99 -10.45 -6.25
N VAL A 672 -16.32 -10.41 -6.12
CA VAL A 672 -16.99 -9.95 -4.89
C VAL A 672 -16.78 -10.96 -3.77
N TYR A 673 -16.99 -12.24 -4.04
CA TYR A 673 -16.85 -13.29 -3.03
C TYR A 673 -15.40 -13.56 -2.65
N VAL A 674 -14.46 -13.45 -3.59
CA VAL A 674 -13.02 -13.52 -3.29
C VAL A 674 -12.60 -12.36 -2.39
N GLN A 675 -13.02 -11.13 -2.67
CA GLN A 675 -12.72 -10.01 -1.78
C GLN A 675 -13.37 -10.16 -0.41
N THR A 676 -14.58 -10.73 -0.35
CA THR A 676 -15.25 -11.03 0.92
C THR A 676 -14.47 -12.07 1.72
N LEU A 677 -14.01 -13.14 1.06
CA LEU A 677 -13.15 -14.16 1.69
C LEU A 677 -11.86 -13.56 2.23
N MET A 678 -11.16 -12.75 1.43
CA MET A 678 -9.93 -12.09 1.88
C MET A 678 -10.19 -11.23 3.11
N ALA A 679 -11.30 -10.49 3.16
CA ALA A 679 -11.65 -9.67 4.32
C ALA A 679 -11.90 -10.50 5.58
N TYR A 680 -12.52 -11.69 5.45
CA TYR A 680 -12.71 -12.62 6.56
C TYR A 680 -11.36 -13.12 7.11
N ILE A 681 -10.47 -13.59 6.24
CA ILE A 681 -9.13 -14.04 6.62
C ILE A 681 -8.32 -12.90 7.26
N ASP A 682 -8.38 -11.70 6.69
CA ASP A 682 -7.72 -10.50 7.23
C ASP A 682 -8.24 -10.09 8.61
N SER A 683 -9.50 -10.42 8.92
CA SER A 683 -10.09 -10.23 10.25
C SER A 683 -9.83 -11.38 11.22
N GLY A 684 -9.10 -12.43 10.80
CA GLY A 684 -8.78 -13.58 11.63
C GLY A 684 -9.81 -14.71 11.59
N VAL A 685 -10.78 -14.69 10.66
CA VAL A 685 -11.90 -15.65 10.62
C VAL A 685 -11.79 -16.55 9.37
N PRO A 686 -11.77 -17.89 9.51
CA PRO A 686 -11.74 -18.80 8.37
C PRO A 686 -13.09 -18.84 7.62
N VAL A 687 -13.06 -19.30 6.38
CA VAL A 687 -14.26 -19.50 5.55
C VAL A 687 -14.48 -20.99 5.32
N ILE A 688 -15.69 -21.51 5.57
CA ILE A 688 -15.98 -22.94 5.36
C ILE A 688 -16.21 -23.17 3.87
N TRP A 689 -15.63 -24.25 3.36
CA TRP A 689 -15.71 -24.67 1.97
C TRP A 689 -16.26 -26.10 1.88
N GLY A 690 -17.46 -26.24 1.31
CA GLY A 690 -17.99 -27.52 0.86
C GLY A 690 -17.45 -27.84 -0.53
N LYS A 691 -16.80 -28.99 -0.70
CA LYS A 691 -16.06 -29.36 -1.91
C LYS A 691 -16.77 -30.45 -2.72
N ASN A 692 -16.37 -30.58 -3.98
CA ASN A 692 -16.84 -31.65 -4.87
C ASN A 692 -16.04 -32.96 -4.71
N ASP A 693 -14.95 -32.95 -3.96
CA ASP A 693 -14.05 -34.08 -3.71
C ASP A 693 -14.10 -34.52 -2.23
N TYR A 694 -13.43 -35.62 -1.91
CA TYR A 694 -13.30 -36.13 -0.55
C TYR A 694 -12.06 -35.52 0.15
N PRO A 695 -12.13 -35.10 1.43
CA PRO A 695 -13.34 -34.97 2.25
C PRO A 695 -14.24 -33.80 1.81
N GLU A 696 -15.54 -33.93 2.05
CA GLU A 696 -16.58 -33.02 1.51
C GLU A 696 -16.56 -31.61 2.09
N TRP A 697 -15.93 -31.43 3.25
CA TRP A 697 -15.86 -30.16 3.96
C TRP A 697 -14.43 -29.82 4.31
N SER A 698 -14.13 -28.52 4.23
CA SER A 698 -12.82 -27.96 4.49
C SER A 698 -12.96 -26.53 4.99
N VAL A 699 -11.87 -25.96 5.52
CA VAL A 699 -11.77 -24.54 5.85
C VAL A 699 -10.69 -23.89 5.02
N ILE A 700 -10.99 -22.71 4.48
CA ILE A 700 -10.01 -21.82 3.88
C ILE A 700 -9.47 -20.94 5.00
N VAL A 701 -8.15 -21.01 5.20
CA VAL A 701 -7.41 -20.37 6.30
C VAL A 701 -6.41 -19.32 5.79
N GLY A 702 -6.32 -19.15 4.48
CA GLY A 702 -5.41 -18.18 3.89
C GLY A 702 -5.61 -18.01 2.40
N TYR A 703 -4.87 -17.07 1.85
CA TYR A 703 -4.80 -16.80 0.43
C TYR A 703 -3.40 -16.31 0.05
N GLU A 704 -3.03 -16.56 -1.20
CA GLU A 704 -1.85 -16.04 -1.87
C GLU A 704 -2.29 -15.38 -3.20
N GLU A 705 -1.42 -14.58 -3.82
CA GLU A 705 -1.65 -13.96 -5.13
C GLU A 705 -2.99 -13.20 -5.25
N HIS A 706 -3.35 -12.42 -4.22
CA HIS A 706 -4.61 -11.68 -4.17
C HIS A 706 -5.87 -12.55 -4.28
N GLY A 707 -5.83 -13.79 -3.75
CA GLY A 707 -6.96 -14.71 -3.75
C GLY A 707 -7.04 -15.59 -5.00
N ASN A 708 -6.04 -15.54 -5.89
CA ASN A 708 -5.94 -16.49 -7.00
C ASN A 708 -5.50 -17.89 -6.54
N VAL A 709 -4.81 -17.96 -5.40
CA VAL A 709 -4.46 -19.21 -4.72
C VAL A 709 -5.06 -19.15 -3.31
N LEU A 710 -5.76 -20.21 -2.91
CA LEU A 710 -6.37 -20.34 -1.60
C LEU A 710 -5.65 -21.41 -0.79
N LEU A 711 -5.51 -21.16 0.51
CA LEU A 711 -4.87 -22.04 1.47
C LEU A 711 -5.94 -22.69 2.34
N TYR A 712 -5.99 -24.02 2.38
CA TYR A 712 -7.08 -24.75 3.04
C TYR A 712 -6.58 -25.94 3.86
N LEU A 713 -7.41 -26.41 4.80
CA LEU A 713 -7.14 -27.58 5.65
C LEU A 713 -8.25 -28.61 5.52
N THR A 714 -7.87 -29.88 5.54
CA THR A 714 -8.78 -31.02 5.38
C THR A 714 -8.78 -31.92 6.60
N GLU A 715 -7.65 -32.31 7.16
CA GLU A 715 -7.60 -33.37 8.19
C GLU A 715 -6.75 -32.93 9.40
N GLU A 716 -5.93 -33.84 9.94
CA GLU A 716 -4.99 -33.61 11.05
C GLU A 716 -3.70 -32.87 10.61
N LYS A 717 -3.74 -32.20 9.45
CA LYS A 717 -2.58 -31.48 8.89
C LYS A 717 -2.31 -30.20 9.68
N GLN A 718 -1.03 -29.92 9.91
CA GLN A 718 -0.56 -28.68 10.54
C GLN A 718 -0.11 -27.63 9.52
N GLU A 719 0.03 -28.01 8.25
CA GLU A 719 0.37 -27.09 7.16
C GLU A 719 -0.80 -27.05 6.15
N PRO A 720 -1.21 -25.85 5.70
CA PRO A 720 -2.31 -25.71 4.75
C PRO A 720 -1.90 -26.10 3.33
N GLU A 721 -2.85 -26.68 2.62
CA GLU A 721 -2.71 -27.07 1.21
C GLU A 721 -3.11 -25.92 0.28
N ARG A 722 -2.58 -25.93 -0.94
CA ARG A 722 -2.85 -24.91 -1.97
C ARG A 722 -3.86 -25.42 -2.98
N VAL A 723 -4.78 -24.55 -3.38
CA VAL A 723 -5.71 -24.79 -4.50
C VAL A 723 -5.88 -23.51 -5.30
N SER A 724 -6.05 -23.63 -6.62
CA SER A 724 -6.35 -22.45 -7.44
C SER A 724 -7.79 -21.98 -7.21
N LEU A 725 -8.03 -20.68 -7.36
CA LEU A 725 -9.39 -20.11 -7.27
C LEU A 725 -10.36 -20.79 -8.24
N LYS A 726 -9.89 -21.12 -9.45
CA LYS A 726 -10.71 -21.78 -10.47
C LYS A 726 -11.20 -23.16 -10.01
N GLU A 727 -10.35 -23.94 -9.36
CA GLU A 727 -10.70 -25.25 -8.81
C GLU A 727 -11.65 -25.08 -7.62
N ALA A 728 -11.34 -24.17 -6.69
CA ALA A 728 -12.17 -23.89 -5.52
C ALA A 728 -13.55 -23.29 -5.86
N ALA A 729 -13.67 -22.60 -7.01
CA ALA A 729 -14.95 -22.10 -7.53
C ALA A 729 -15.73 -23.16 -8.35
N GLY A 730 -15.28 -24.42 -8.36
CA GLY A 730 -15.99 -25.53 -9.00
C GLY A 730 -15.53 -25.81 -10.43
N GLY A 731 -14.21 -25.75 -10.67
CA GLY A 731 -13.54 -26.01 -11.93
C GLY A 731 -13.16 -27.48 -12.20
N CYS A 732 -13.19 -28.36 -11.19
CA CYS A 732 -12.93 -29.78 -11.38
C CYS A 732 -14.13 -30.50 -12.00
N ALA A 733 -13.85 -31.35 -13.00
CA ALA A 733 -14.83 -32.24 -13.60
C ALA A 733 -15.38 -33.20 -12.53
N VAL A 734 -16.69 -33.21 -12.42
CA VAL A 734 -17.47 -34.11 -11.58
C VAL A 734 -17.15 -35.54 -12.02
N SER A 735 -16.72 -36.42 -11.11
CA SER A 735 -16.89 -37.86 -11.38
C SER A 735 -18.39 -38.07 -11.58
N ASN A 736 -18.79 -38.71 -12.67
CA ASN A 736 -20.15 -38.71 -13.25
C ASN A 736 -21.30 -39.24 -12.33
N SER A 737 -21.11 -39.33 -11.02
CA SER A 737 -22.02 -39.97 -10.08
C SER A 737 -22.57 -39.07 -8.96
N LEU A 738 -22.18 -37.79 -8.81
CA LEU A 738 -22.63 -36.94 -7.70
C LEU A 738 -23.14 -35.54 -8.11
N PRO A 739 -24.13 -34.96 -7.40
CA PRO A 739 -24.56 -33.57 -7.63
C PRO A 739 -23.43 -32.59 -7.28
N PRO A 740 -23.36 -31.39 -7.88
CA PRO A 740 -22.36 -30.39 -7.52
C PRO A 740 -22.57 -29.92 -6.06
N ARG A 741 -21.53 -30.01 -5.25
CA ARG A 741 -21.48 -29.74 -3.80
C ARG A 741 -20.72 -28.46 -3.44
N ASN A 742 -20.22 -27.73 -4.43
CA ASN A 742 -19.31 -26.60 -4.18
C ASN A 742 -20.03 -25.40 -3.54
N VAL A 743 -19.74 -25.09 -2.27
CA VAL A 743 -20.29 -23.93 -1.55
C VAL A 743 -19.25 -23.26 -0.65
N TRP A 744 -19.34 -21.94 -0.48
CA TRP A 744 -18.59 -21.17 0.52
C TRP A 744 -19.54 -20.60 1.57
N ILE A 745 -19.21 -20.73 2.85
CA ILE A 745 -20.05 -20.25 3.96
C ILE A 745 -19.32 -19.16 4.72
N PHE A 746 -19.94 -17.98 4.75
CA PHE A 746 -19.46 -16.80 5.45
C PHE A 746 -20.27 -16.58 6.71
N VAL A 747 -19.63 -16.68 7.88
CA VAL A 747 -20.29 -16.45 9.19
C VAL A 747 -20.03 -15.03 9.66
N GLY A 748 -21.05 -14.19 9.62
CA GLY A 748 -20.98 -12.77 9.94
C GLY A 748 -20.88 -12.45 11.42
N GLU A 749 -21.44 -11.30 11.81
CA GLU A 749 -21.43 -10.83 13.20
C GLU A 749 -22.55 -11.43 14.03
N LYS A 750 -22.33 -11.48 15.34
CA LYS A 750 -23.37 -11.86 16.30
C LYS A 750 -24.42 -10.76 16.36
N TYR A 751 -25.66 -11.08 16.00
CA TYR A 751 -26.77 -10.13 16.06
C TYR A 751 -27.68 -10.36 17.28
N GLN A 752 -27.58 -11.55 17.91
CA GLN A 752 -28.39 -11.89 19.06
C GLN A 752 -27.61 -12.74 20.06
N LYS A 753 -27.75 -12.41 21.35
CA LYS A 753 -27.28 -13.30 22.42
C LYS A 753 -28.27 -14.44 22.61
N THR A 754 -27.77 -15.66 22.50
CA THR A 754 -28.54 -16.90 22.67
C THR A 754 -28.09 -17.63 23.93
N ASP A 755 -28.99 -18.43 24.50
CA ASP A 755 -28.72 -19.26 25.67
C ASP A 755 -28.38 -20.68 25.23
N LEU A 756 -27.20 -21.17 25.62
CA LEU A 756 -26.68 -22.48 25.22
C LEU A 756 -27.63 -23.61 25.65
N ALA A 757 -28.21 -23.52 26.86
CA ALA A 757 -29.16 -24.53 27.36
C ALA A 757 -30.38 -24.66 26.45
N ARG A 758 -30.91 -23.52 26.00
CA ARG A 758 -32.03 -23.46 25.05
C ARG A 758 -31.67 -24.03 23.67
N ILE A 759 -30.46 -23.77 23.16
CA ILE A 759 -30.02 -24.32 21.87
C ILE A 759 -29.94 -25.85 21.93
N CYS A 760 -29.24 -26.39 22.94
CA CYS A 760 -29.13 -27.83 23.14
C CYS A 760 -30.50 -28.51 23.29
N ARG A 761 -31.43 -27.89 24.03
CA ARG A 761 -32.81 -28.37 24.15
C ARG A 761 -33.50 -28.45 22.79
N LYS A 762 -33.41 -27.41 21.98
CA LYS A 762 -34.03 -27.39 20.65
C LYS A 762 -33.40 -28.42 19.71
N ALA A 763 -32.08 -28.62 19.78
CA ALA A 763 -31.40 -29.67 19.03
C ALA A 763 -31.96 -31.06 19.38
N VAL A 764 -32.11 -31.38 20.67
CA VAL A 764 -32.72 -32.63 21.13
C VAL A 764 -34.17 -32.79 20.68
N GLN A 765 -34.96 -31.71 20.71
CA GLN A 765 -36.35 -31.73 20.20
C GLN A 765 -36.40 -32.12 18.71
N ASN A 766 -35.48 -31.57 17.92
CA ASN A 766 -35.42 -31.86 16.49
C ASN A 766 -34.90 -33.28 16.18
N LEU A 767 -34.15 -33.92 17.10
CA LEU A 767 -33.61 -35.27 16.86
C LEU A 767 -34.73 -36.30 16.63
N ALA A 768 -35.88 -36.18 17.30
CA ALA A 768 -36.99 -37.11 17.12
C ALA A 768 -37.45 -37.19 15.66
N ASP A 769 -37.65 -36.03 15.02
CA ASP A 769 -38.06 -35.93 13.61
C ASP A 769 -36.93 -36.37 12.66
N LEU A 770 -35.68 -36.06 13.02
CA LEU A 770 -34.51 -36.44 12.20
C LEU A 770 -34.34 -37.96 12.12
N LEU A 771 -34.52 -38.69 13.23
CA LEU A 771 -34.35 -40.15 13.29
C LEU A 771 -35.43 -40.97 12.56
N ILE A 772 -36.48 -40.30 12.09
CA ILE A 772 -37.57 -40.92 11.32
C ILE A 772 -37.71 -40.33 9.91
N THR A 773 -36.75 -39.51 9.46
CA THR A 773 -36.81 -38.86 8.16
C THR A 773 -36.71 -39.89 7.01
N GLU A 774 -37.67 -39.84 6.10
CA GLU A 774 -37.71 -40.63 4.86
C GLU A 774 -38.07 -39.70 3.70
N THR A 775 -37.28 -39.75 2.63
CA THR A 775 -37.47 -38.95 1.40
C THR A 775 -37.48 -39.88 0.19
N ASP A 776 -37.69 -39.37 -1.01
CA ASP A 776 -37.61 -40.20 -2.22
C ASP A 776 -36.17 -40.64 -2.58
N GLU A 777 -35.15 -40.01 -1.98
CA GLU A 777 -33.74 -40.23 -2.33
C GLU A 777 -32.92 -40.91 -1.22
N TYR A 778 -33.33 -40.79 0.04
CA TYR A 778 -32.65 -41.37 1.21
C TYR A 778 -33.57 -41.49 2.43
N CYS A 779 -33.12 -42.28 3.40
CA CYS A 779 -33.73 -42.37 4.73
C CYS A 779 -32.68 -42.26 5.83
N PHE A 780 -33.15 -41.85 7.00
CA PHE A 780 -32.38 -41.65 8.20
C PHE A 780 -32.86 -42.54 9.35
N GLY A 781 -32.00 -42.66 10.35
CA GLY A 781 -32.24 -43.38 11.59
C GLY A 781 -32.56 -44.86 11.37
N HIS A 782 -33.48 -45.40 12.17
CA HIS A 782 -33.73 -46.84 12.20
C HIS A 782 -34.07 -47.42 10.81
N LYS A 783 -34.75 -46.64 9.97
CA LYS A 783 -35.09 -47.01 8.59
C LYS A 783 -33.83 -47.18 7.74
N ALA A 784 -32.81 -46.35 7.93
CA ALA A 784 -31.52 -46.45 7.27
C ALA A 784 -30.84 -47.79 7.55
N PHE A 785 -30.84 -48.25 8.82
CA PHE A 785 -30.33 -49.59 9.17
C PHE A 785 -31.15 -50.72 8.55
N LEU A 786 -32.49 -50.62 8.54
CA LEU A 786 -33.35 -51.63 7.94
C LEU A 786 -33.14 -51.74 6.42
N THR A 787 -33.03 -50.61 5.73
CA THR A 787 -32.76 -50.58 4.29
C THR A 787 -31.36 -51.12 4.00
N TRP A 788 -30.36 -50.76 4.80
CA TRP A 788 -29.02 -51.32 4.68
C TRP A 788 -29.00 -52.84 4.88
N ALA A 789 -29.70 -53.34 5.90
CA ALA A 789 -29.84 -54.77 6.16
C ALA A 789 -30.50 -55.50 4.99
N ASP A 790 -31.56 -54.91 4.44
CA ASP A 790 -32.28 -55.45 3.29
C ASP A 790 -31.39 -55.48 2.03
N ASP A 791 -30.57 -54.47 1.79
CA ASP A 791 -29.65 -54.45 0.63
C ASP A 791 -28.53 -55.50 0.77
N VAL A 792 -28.01 -55.69 1.98
CA VAL A 792 -27.04 -56.75 2.29
C VAL A 792 -27.65 -58.14 2.08
N GLU A 793 -28.90 -58.36 2.49
CA GLU A 793 -29.55 -59.68 2.45
C GLU A 793 -30.21 -60.01 1.09
N LYS A 794 -30.85 -59.02 0.43
CA LYS A 794 -31.72 -59.21 -0.75
C LYS A 794 -30.99 -59.08 -2.09
N GLY A 795 -29.66 -58.93 -2.07
CA GLY A 795 -28.82 -59.22 -3.22
C GLY A 795 -28.27 -58.02 -3.99
N ARG A 796 -28.15 -56.83 -3.38
CA ARG A 796 -27.46 -55.67 -4.01
C ARG A 796 -26.05 -56.04 -4.49
N TYR A 797 -25.39 -56.93 -3.76
CA TYR A 797 -24.00 -57.36 -4.02
C TYR A 797 -23.89 -58.70 -4.78
N ALA A 798 -25.00 -59.43 -4.96
CA ALA A 798 -24.99 -60.82 -5.43
C ALA A 798 -24.46 -61.02 -6.87
N GLY A 799 -24.50 -59.98 -7.71
CA GLY A 799 -23.99 -60.00 -9.08
C GLY A 799 -22.88 -58.98 -9.37
N LEU A 800 -22.39 -58.28 -8.34
CA LEU A 800 -21.39 -57.24 -8.47
C LEU A 800 -20.00 -57.85 -8.68
N LYS A 801 -19.18 -57.24 -9.54
CA LYS A 801 -17.79 -57.69 -9.74
C LYS A 801 -16.82 -56.97 -8.80
N PRO A 802 -15.64 -57.54 -8.50
CA PRO A 802 -14.64 -56.87 -7.66
C PRO A 802 -14.26 -55.47 -8.14
N GLU A 803 -14.17 -55.26 -9.46
CA GLU A 803 -13.87 -53.96 -10.06
C GLU A 803 -14.98 -52.90 -9.91
N GLU A 804 -16.21 -53.31 -9.58
CA GLU A 804 -17.36 -52.43 -9.36
C GLU A 804 -17.60 -52.15 -7.87
N PHE A 805 -16.85 -52.81 -6.98
CA PHE A 805 -17.02 -52.71 -5.53
C PHE A 805 -16.22 -51.55 -4.94
N ASP A 806 -16.91 -50.42 -4.72
CA ASP A 806 -16.43 -49.35 -3.86
C ASP A 806 -16.85 -49.65 -2.41
N ASP A 807 -15.96 -50.29 -1.66
CA ASP A 807 -16.24 -50.71 -0.29
C ASP A 807 -16.55 -49.54 0.65
N TRP A 808 -16.01 -48.34 0.38
CA TRP A 808 -16.25 -47.14 1.17
C TRP A 808 -17.66 -46.60 0.97
N ALA A 809 -18.00 -46.25 -0.27
CA ALA A 809 -19.29 -45.66 -0.61
C ALA A 809 -20.45 -46.65 -0.45
N MET A 810 -20.19 -47.96 -0.58
CA MET A 810 -21.22 -48.99 -0.50
C MET A 810 -21.40 -49.63 0.88
N HIS A 811 -20.43 -49.54 1.80
CA HIS A 811 -20.54 -50.18 3.12
C HIS A 811 -19.77 -49.49 4.26
N LYS A 812 -18.46 -49.25 4.11
CA LYS A 812 -17.60 -48.81 5.24
C LYS A 812 -17.95 -47.42 5.76
N SER A 813 -18.45 -46.51 4.91
CA SER A 813 -18.94 -45.20 5.38
C SER A 813 -20.10 -45.37 6.38
N TYR A 814 -21.04 -46.29 6.12
CA TYR A 814 -22.15 -46.55 7.04
C TYR A 814 -21.69 -47.19 8.36
N VAL A 815 -20.66 -48.04 8.33
CA VAL A 815 -20.00 -48.58 9.53
C VAL A 815 -19.29 -47.46 10.31
N CYS A 816 -18.62 -46.54 9.61
CA CYS A 816 -17.97 -45.38 10.23
C CYS A 816 -18.98 -44.52 10.99
N ASN A 817 -20.11 -44.21 10.36
CA ASN A 817 -21.19 -43.44 10.97
C ASN A 817 -21.76 -44.15 12.20
N LEU A 818 -22.07 -45.45 12.06
CA LEU A 818 -22.55 -46.28 13.15
C LEU A 818 -21.59 -46.24 14.35
N SER A 819 -20.30 -46.52 14.11
CA SER A 819 -19.29 -46.58 15.17
C SER A 819 -19.07 -45.23 15.86
N THR A 820 -19.13 -44.14 15.09
CA THR A 820 -19.03 -42.76 15.59
C THR A 820 -20.25 -42.41 16.43
N ASN A 821 -21.45 -42.67 15.93
CA ASN A 821 -22.70 -42.33 16.62
C ASN A 821 -22.83 -43.10 17.94
N ALA A 822 -22.44 -44.38 17.93
CA ALA A 822 -22.43 -45.22 19.12
C ALA A 822 -21.44 -44.76 20.21
N SER A 823 -20.34 -44.10 19.83
CA SER A 823 -19.24 -43.80 20.76
C SER A 823 -19.14 -42.33 21.16
N CYS A 824 -19.56 -41.39 20.29
CA CYS A 824 -19.26 -39.96 20.42
C CYS A 824 -20.47 -39.09 20.80
N CYS A 825 -21.69 -39.65 20.84
CA CYS A 825 -22.89 -38.88 21.20
C CYS A 825 -22.96 -38.49 22.70
N HIS A 826 -22.28 -39.23 23.57
CA HIS A 826 -22.42 -39.13 25.03
C HIS A 826 -21.99 -37.78 25.60
N THR A 827 -20.96 -37.13 25.04
CA THR A 827 -20.49 -35.82 25.50
C THR A 827 -21.58 -34.76 25.35
N PHE A 828 -22.24 -34.73 24.18
CA PHE A 828 -23.35 -33.82 23.91
C PHE A 828 -24.56 -34.10 24.80
N LEU A 829 -24.94 -35.38 24.96
CA LEU A 829 -26.06 -35.78 25.82
C LEU A 829 -25.83 -35.36 27.28
N GLU A 830 -24.66 -35.63 27.83
CA GLU A 830 -24.34 -35.29 29.22
C GLU A 830 -24.23 -33.77 29.43
N ARG A 831 -23.64 -33.05 28.47
CA ARG A 831 -23.63 -31.58 28.49
C ARG A 831 -25.05 -31.02 28.48
N THR A 832 -25.90 -31.52 27.60
CA THR A 832 -27.29 -31.06 27.48
C THR A 832 -28.08 -31.33 28.75
N ARG A 833 -27.90 -32.50 29.37
CA ARG A 833 -28.51 -32.88 30.64
C ARG A 833 -28.05 -32.00 31.80
N LYS A 834 -26.76 -31.67 31.89
CA LYS A 834 -26.23 -30.73 32.89
C LYS A 834 -26.83 -29.33 32.74
N LEU A 835 -27.03 -28.88 31.50
CA LEU A 835 -27.65 -27.57 31.21
C LEU A 835 -29.18 -27.58 31.36
N ASN A 836 -29.82 -28.74 31.17
CA ASN A 836 -31.27 -28.94 31.23
C ASN A 836 -31.61 -30.13 32.14
N PRO A 837 -31.64 -29.94 33.48
CA PRO A 837 -31.82 -31.05 34.42
C PRO A 837 -33.14 -31.82 34.31
N ASP A 838 -34.16 -31.25 33.67
CA ASP A 838 -35.44 -31.89 33.35
C ASP A 838 -35.34 -32.94 32.23
N MET A 839 -34.22 -32.98 31.49
CA MET A 839 -33.97 -33.93 30.39
C MET A 839 -33.27 -35.20 30.84
N GLU A 840 -33.59 -35.74 32.02
CA GLU A 840 -32.93 -36.94 32.56
C GLU A 840 -33.17 -38.19 31.67
N PHE A 841 -34.23 -38.19 30.86
CA PHE A 841 -34.51 -39.25 29.88
C PHE A 841 -33.38 -39.43 28.84
N LEU A 842 -32.52 -38.43 28.63
CA LEU A 842 -31.36 -38.53 27.73
C LEU A 842 -30.38 -39.61 28.16
N LYS A 843 -30.39 -40.03 29.43
CA LYS A 843 -29.62 -41.19 29.89
C LYS A 843 -30.07 -42.47 29.18
N ALA A 844 -31.38 -42.69 29.07
CA ALA A 844 -31.94 -43.86 28.40
C ALA A 844 -31.64 -43.84 26.89
N VAL A 845 -31.63 -42.65 26.27
CA VAL A 845 -31.18 -42.46 24.89
C VAL A 845 -29.70 -42.87 24.75
N GLY A 846 -28.84 -42.35 25.64
CA GLY A 846 -27.42 -42.71 25.67
C GLY A 846 -27.17 -44.20 25.89
N GLU A 847 -27.99 -44.88 26.69
CA GLU A 847 -27.93 -46.33 26.89
C GLU A 847 -28.19 -47.11 25.59
N GLN A 848 -29.08 -46.62 24.71
CA GLN A 848 -29.31 -47.24 23.39
C GLN A 848 -28.09 -47.14 22.48
N TYR A 849 -27.46 -45.96 22.39
CA TYR A 849 -26.23 -45.79 21.61
C TYR A 849 -25.05 -46.57 22.22
N GLY A 850 -24.97 -46.66 23.55
CA GLY A 850 -24.00 -47.53 24.23
C GLY A 850 -24.21 -49.02 23.92
N ALA A 851 -25.47 -49.47 23.81
CA ALA A 851 -25.80 -50.83 23.38
C ALA A 851 -25.37 -51.09 21.93
N MET A 852 -25.54 -50.11 21.03
CA MET A 852 -24.98 -50.19 19.67
C MET A 852 -23.46 -50.35 19.68
N GLY A 853 -22.73 -49.68 20.59
CA GLY A 853 -21.29 -49.86 20.72
C GLY A 853 -20.88 -51.31 21.00
N VAL A 854 -21.67 -52.04 21.79
CA VAL A 854 -21.47 -53.48 22.03
C VAL A 854 -21.77 -54.29 20.78
N LEU A 855 -22.90 -54.01 20.11
CA LEU A 855 -23.30 -54.66 18.87
C LEU A 855 -22.26 -54.47 17.74
N TRP A 856 -21.58 -53.33 17.69
CA TRP A 856 -20.52 -53.07 16.71
C TRP A 856 -19.37 -54.07 16.84
N GLY A 857 -18.96 -54.39 18.06
CA GLY A 857 -17.96 -55.43 18.31
C GLY A 857 -18.39 -56.84 17.85
N GLU A 858 -19.70 -57.11 17.79
CA GLU A 858 -20.24 -58.36 17.22
C GLU A 858 -20.27 -58.31 15.69
N LEU A 859 -20.65 -57.17 15.11
CA LEU A 859 -20.66 -56.94 13.67
C LEU A 859 -19.26 -57.11 13.05
N GLU A 860 -18.22 -56.59 13.71
CA GLU A 860 -16.81 -56.76 13.31
C GLU A 860 -16.40 -58.24 13.28
N LYS A 861 -16.82 -59.04 14.27
CA LYS A 861 -16.53 -60.49 14.33
C LYS A 861 -17.18 -61.28 13.19
N LEU A 862 -18.31 -60.80 12.67
CA LEU A 862 -18.99 -61.39 11.52
C LEU A 862 -18.34 -60.98 10.17
N GLY A 863 -17.33 -60.12 10.18
CA GLY A 863 -16.75 -59.54 8.97
C GLY A 863 -17.62 -58.46 8.33
N GLY A 864 -18.60 -57.93 9.08
CA GLY A 864 -19.54 -56.90 8.63
C GLY A 864 -19.07 -55.46 8.89
N GLY A 865 -17.88 -55.28 9.45
CA GLY A 865 -17.32 -53.98 9.84
C GLY A 865 -16.34 -53.43 8.80
N PHE A 866 -15.22 -52.84 9.25
CA PHE A 866 -14.22 -52.24 8.35
C PHE A 866 -13.42 -53.25 7.53
N ASN A 867 -13.42 -54.53 7.92
CA ASN A 867 -12.79 -55.64 7.20
C ASN A 867 -13.68 -56.28 6.12
N ILE A 868 -14.80 -55.64 5.76
CA ILE A 868 -15.76 -56.17 4.79
C ILE A 868 -15.11 -56.50 3.44
N SER A 869 -15.52 -57.62 2.85
CA SER A 869 -15.15 -58.03 1.49
C SER A 869 -16.39 -58.33 0.66
N LEU A 870 -16.28 -58.19 -0.66
CA LEU A 870 -17.35 -58.54 -1.59
C LEU A 870 -17.76 -60.02 -1.44
N GLU A 871 -16.79 -60.91 -1.23
CA GLU A 871 -17.06 -62.34 -0.98
C GLU A 871 -17.94 -62.56 0.25
N THR A 872 -17.73 -61.78 1.31
CA THR A 872 -18.53 -61.85 2.55
C THR A 872 -19.96 -61.37 2.31
N LEU A 873 -20.15 -60.33 1.49
CA LEU A 873 -21.48 -59.82 1.12
C LEU A 873 -22.21 -60.75 0.13
N GLN A 874 -21.49 -61.57 -0.64
CA GLN A 874 -22.07 -62.53 -1.59
C GLN A 874 -22.40 -63.89 -0.96
N ASP A 875 -21.75 -64.23 0.16
CA ASP A 875 -22.07 -65.41 0.96
C ASP A 875 -23.42 -65.22 1.66
N LYS A 876 -24.39 -66.09 1.35
CA LYS A 876 -25.77 -65.99 1.84
C LYS A 876 -25.90 -66.12 3.36
N ASP A 877 -25.08 -66.97 3.98
CA ASP A 877 -25.17 -67.19 5.42
C ASP A 877 -24.53 -66.04 6.19
N LYS A 878 -23.39 -65.53 5.69
CA LYS A 878 -22.72 -64.37 6.29
C LYS A 878 -23.48 -63.06 6.08
N SER A 879 -24.00 -62.81 4.88
CA SER A 879 -24.82 -61.63 4.60
C SER A 879 -26.12 -61.62 5.42
N ALA A 880 -26.78 -62.76 5.58
CA ALA A 880 -27.94 -62.88 6.46
C ALA A 880 -27.60 -62.61 7.94
N ALA A 881 -26.44 -63.10 8.42
CA ALA A 881 -25.98 -62.84 9.79
C ALA A 881 -25.66 -61.35 10.01
N ILE A 882 -25.02 -60.69 9.03
CA ILE A 882 -24.75 -59.25 9.05
C ILE A 882 -26.07 -58.46 9.05
N ALA A 883 -27.00 -58.79 8.15
CA ALA A 883 -28.31 -58.13 8.07
C ALA A 883 -29.14 -58.30 9.35
N ALA A 884 -29.09 -59.47 10.00
CA ALA A 884 -29.73 -59.70 11.28
C ALA A 884 -29.16 -58.75 12.36
N LYS A 885 -27.84 -58.57 12.40
CA LYS A 885 -27.21 -57.60 13.32
C LYS A 885 -27.61 -56.16 13.00
N LEU A 886 -27.63 -55.75 11.73
CA LEU A 886 -28.10 -54.43 11.30
C LEU A 886 -29.53 -54.13 11.78
N ARG A 887 -30.42 -55.14 11.82
CA ARG A 887 -31.78 -55.00 12.37
C ARG A 887 -31.81 -54.81 13.89
N GLU A 888 -30.83 -55.34 14.62
CA GLU A 888 -30.69 -55.06 16.06
C GLU A 888 -30.26 -53.61 16.32
N PHE A 889 -29.35 -53.05 15.50
CA PHE A 889 -29.05 -51.61 15.55
C PHE A 889 -30.29 -50.75 15.26
N ALA A 890 -31.08 -51.14 14.26
CA ALA A 890 -32.34 -50.46 13.95
C ALA A 890 -33.29 -50.44 15.17
N ALA A 891 -33.35 -51.54 15.95
CA ALA A 891 -34.17 -51.60 17.14
C ALA A 891 -33.70 -50.63 18.24
N CYS A 892 -32.40 -50.52 18.46
CA CYS A 892 -31.82 -49.55 19.40
C CYS A 892 -32.15 -48.10 18.98
N GLU A 893 -31.97 -47.76 17.71
CA GLU A 893 -32.22 -46.39 17.23
C GLU A 893 -33.71 -46.05 17.21
N LYS A 894 -34.56 -47.04 16.89
CA LYS A 894 -36.01 -46.90 17.01
C LYS A 894 -36.43 -46.61 18.45
N THR A 895 -35.89 -47.36 19.41
CA THR A 895 -36.16 -47.13 20.84
C THR A 895 -35.70 -45.75 21.28
N ALA A 896 -34.52 -45.30 20.82
CA ALA A 896 -34.05 -43.94 21.08
C ALA A 896 -35.01 -42.87 20.52
N ALA A 897 -35.49 -43.05 19.29
CA ALA A 897 -36.47 -42.15 18.67
C ALA A 897 -37.83 -42.14 19.39
N GLU A 898 -38.29 -43.30 19.87
CA GLU A 898 -39.51 -43.43 20.68
C GLU A 898 -39.37 -42.68 22.02
N ILE A 899 -38.26 -42.86 22.74
CA ILE A 899 -37.95 -42.13 23.99
C ILE A 899 -37.96 -40.61 23.76
N LEU A 900 -37.32 -40.15 22.68
CA LEU A 900 -37.28 -38.73 22.32
C LEU A 900 -38.68 -38.19 22.00
N SER A 901 -39.48 -38.94 21.25
CA SER A 901 -40.84 -38.53 20.86
C SER A 901 -41.80 -38.46 22.06
N GLU A 902 -41.74 -39.45 22.95
CA GLU A 902 -42.55 -39.48 24.18
C GLU A 902 -42.22 -38.31 25.12
N ALA A 903 -40.93 -37.93 25.21
CA ALA A 903 -40.48 -36.85 26.09
C ALA A 903 -40.99 -35.44 25.69
N PHE A 904 -41.41 -35.24 24.43
CA PHE A 904 -41.91 -33.95 23.93
C PHE A 904 -43.39 -33.98 23.51
N THR A 905 -44.08 -35.10 23.74
CA THR A 905 -45.53 -35.17 23.57
C THR A 905 -46.19 -34.53 24.82
N PRO A 906 -47.13 -33.56 24.65
CA PRO A 906 -47.70 -32.77 25.75
C PRO A 906 -48.50 -33.58 26.77
#